data_AF-A0A8X8BQ22-F1
#
_entry.id   AF-A0A8X8BQ22-F1
#
_cell.length_a   1.000
_cell.length_b   1.000
_cell.length_c   1.000
_cell.angle_alpha   90.00
_cell.angle_beta   90.00
_cell.angle_gamma   90.00
#
_symmetry.space_group_name_H-M   'P 1'
#
loop_
_entity.id
_entity.type
_entity.pdbx_description
1 polymer ?
#
loop_
_entity_poly.entity_id
_entity_poly.type
_entity_poly.pdbx_seq_one_letter_code
_entity_poly.pdbx_strand_id
1 'polypeptide(L)'
;MEETSGKAVQRETPFQAEQHIMEGALENSTDTPVISQSNGAPREMIDMVELSNDDNTKFDDTGFSFQLQTAMDNLRLENSLTDVTLYVEGREFPCHRVVLAAASNYFRAMFCNNLKEKNEDKIVIKGVDSETMKILIDYTYTSRVLLTKYNVQKILEAASLFQFLRIVDACANFLTEAMLPENCVGILRLADDYSLLALKTQVQTYIIQNFLQVVTYRELLDIPCDIFCEILKSDDLCVTEEEQVYEAVMSWVRSQEHERLPLLSKILRNVRLPLLDPWYFVEKVEGDEVIRKCPDAFPLLQEARKYHLSGNEIISERTKPRVQEFQSEVFTIIGGCTKDEKFVSDVTCFDPLRRSRLEVAKLPITEMEADTENRKWIEFACITFRNEVYLSGGKETQHDAWKYNPSLNKWIQLEYLNNGRWRHKMAVLGGKVYVIGGFDGIQRQNSVEAYDSFHNCWTQAAPLMLNVSSFAASAYNEKLYVIGGGPNGKLSTDKTQCFDPSTNEWSFKSPMPVEAKCINAVTFKEHIYVAGGAMKALYSYNPRFDSWSLVTRLAHERASCGIAACNNKIFITGGRDEKNEVIATVLCWDAESQKLTEECVLPRGVSHHGSVTVKRITPSDSFYFSILRNPVTMMESTFSYYKQIPAFYSAETLDEFLQDPQKYYNESLQENSYARNLLTFDFGFNNNDENNETRINKTIAFIERTFDLILISEYFDESMILLKNALCWSLDDVVSFKLNSRNNKTKTKVSLQTEQKIKEWNSWDWKLYLYFNSTFWRTIDKTVGRKKMNKEVKELRSKRNRLMKMCLKERNSVDPSKIKDESLKPLQYGNSVIQGYNLNLHLDNMTKQWCQKLITPELQYTKLLYDKLFPNQIKKSTPLNRKENWKTYSKKWRGFRSFERQNRNPDSPRSSQ
;
A
#
# COMPACT_ATOMS: atom_id res chain seq x y z
N MET A 1 58.22 34.91 -31.38
CA MET A 1 59.47 34.28 -30.91
C MET A 1 59.07 32.87 -30.53
N GLU A 2 58.89 32.03 -31.55
CA GLU A 2 59.86 30.99 -32.02
C GLU A 2 59.76 29.75 -31.12
N GLU A 3 59.70 28.50 -31.58
CA GLU A 3 59.63 27.84 -32.89
C GLU A 3 59.34 26.35 -32.59
N THR A 4 58.61 25.65 -33.49
CA THR A 4 58.65 24.17 -33.79
C THR A 4 58.41 23.14 -32.65
N SER A 5 57.74 21.99 -32.72
CA SER A 5 57.05 21.09 -33.69
C SER A 5 57.27 19.66 -33.12
N GLY A 6 56.28 18.75 -33.11
CA GLY A 6 56.50 17.33 -32.73
C GLY A 6 55.23 16.58 -32.32
N LYS A 7 54.96 15.42 -32.94
CA LYS A 7 53.65 14.74 -33.09
C LYS A 7 53.30 13.68 -32.02
N ALA A 8 52.02 13.29 -32.07
CA ALA A 8 51.37 11.97 -31.80
C ALA A 8 50.77 11.76 -30.39
N VAL A 9 49.63 11.09 -30.16
CA VAL A 9 48.56 10.42 -30.96
C VAL A 9 47.38 10.09 -29.99
N GLN A 10 46.19 9.81 -30.56
CA GLN A 10 45.09 8.91 -30.09
C GLN A 10 43.80 9.45 -29.41
N ARG A 11 42.68 9.26 -30.18
CA ARG A 11 41.36 8.63 -29.88
C ARG A 11 40.49 9.18 -28.74
N GLU A 12 39.16 9.15 -28.73
CA GLU A 12 38.02 8.77 -29.60
C GLU A 12 36.77 9.19 -28.77
N THR A 13 35.72 9.72 -29.40
CA THR A 13 34.31 9.25 -29.32
C THR A 13 33.27 10.37 -29.55
N PRO A 14 32.09 10.03 -30.13
CA PRO A 14 31.16 11.02 -30.68
C PRO A 14 29.66 10.82 -30.31
N PHE A 15 28.86 11.75 -30.83
CA PHE A 15 27.44 11.70 -31.23
C PHE A 15 26.27 11.92 -30.23
N GLN A 16 25.64 13.10 -30.43
CA GLN A 16 24.20 13.40 -30.37
C GLN A 16 23.65 13.34 -31.82
N ALA A 17 22.55 12.66 -32.10
CA ALA A 17 21.16 13.15 -32.23
C ALA A 17 20.90 14.18 -33.38
N GLU A 18 19.92 13.91 -34.24
CA GLU A 18 18.64 14.64 -34.34
C GLU A 18 17.86 14.35 -35.65
N GLN A 19 16.53 14.45 -35.55
CA GLN A 19 15.54 14.43 -36.64
C GLN A 19 15.48 15.78 -37.37
N HIS A 20 15.08 15.81 -38.65
CA HIS A 20 14.12 16.82 -39.15
C HIS A 20 13.50 16.46 -40.52
N ILE A 21 12.32 17.05 -40.73
CA ILE A 21 11.24 16.90 -41.75
C ILE A 21 11.54 17.64 -43.06
N MET A 22 10.97 17.23 -44.21
CA MET A 22 10.45 18.16 -45.26
C MET A 22 9.53 17.52 -46.32
N GLU A 23 8.44 18.23 -46.67
CA GLU A 23 7.67 18.17 -47.93
C GLU A 23 8.26 19.16 -48.96
N GLY A 24 8.07 18.91 -50.27
CA GLY A 24 8.16 19.95 -51.31
C GLY A 24 8.75 19.49 -52.65
N ALA A 25 7.93 19.54 -53.71
CA ALA A 25 8.16 19.08 -55.07
C ALA A 25 9.24 19.83 -55.89
N LEU A 26 9.80 19.19 -56.93
CA LEU A 26 9.88 19.72 -58.30
C LEU A 26 10.40 18.68 -59.33
N GLU A 27 9.78 18.73 -60.51
CA GLU A 27 10.26 18.44 -61.88
C GLU A 27 10.35 17.02 -62.47
N ASN A 28 9.73 16.94 -63.65
CA ASN A 28 9.49 15.81 -64.55
C ASN A 28 10.46 15.83 -65.74
N SER A 29 10.65 14.63 -66.32
CA SER A 29 10.92 14.33 -67.74
C SER A 29 12.29 14.72 -68.32
N THR A 30 13.05 13.82 -68.94
CA THR A 30 12.76 13.28 -70.28
C THR A 30 13.70 12.11 -70.65
N ASP A 31 13.11 11.13 -71.34
CA ASP A 31 13.58 10.30 -72.47
C ASP A 31 14.71 9.23 -72.36
N THR A 32 14.21 8.00 -72.54
CA THR A 32 14.71 6.64 -72.91
C THR A 32 15.58 6.53 -74.19
N PRO A 33 16.00 5.33 -74.70
CA PRO A 33 16.39 4.00 -74.15
C PRO A 33 17.79 3.52 -74.68
N VAL A 34 18.45 2.42 -74.25
CA VAL A 34 18.44 1.05 -74.85
C VAL A 34 19.56 0.17 -74.22
N ILE A 35 19.18 -1.01 -73.70
CA ILE A 35 19.83 -2.37 -73.58
C ILE A 35 21.28 -2.54 -73.03
N SER A 36 21.43 -3.30 -71.93
CA SER A 36 22.10 -4.64 -71.89
C SER A 36 22.16 -5.25 -70.47
N GLN A 37 22.35 -6.57 -70.42
CA GLN A 37 22.07 -7.52 -69.32
C GLN A 37 23.03 -7.49 -68.10
N SER A 38 22.52 -8.05 -67.00
CA SER A 38 23.15 -8.99 -66.04
C SER A 38 23.35 -8.56 -64.57
N ASN A 39 22.72 -9.37 -63.69
CA ASN A 39 23.07 -9.86 -62.35
C ASN A 39 23.81 -8.99 -61.31
N GLY A 40 23.24 -8.95 -60.10
CA GLY A 40 23.96 -8.72 -58.84
C GLY A 40 23.04 -8.78 -57.62
N ALA A 41 23.10 -9.90 -56.87
CA ALA A 41 22.43 -10.09 -55.57
C ALA A 41 23.17 -9.34 -54.43
N PRO A 42 22.53 -8.96 -53.31
CA PRO A 42 23.22 -8.42 -52.14
C PRO A 42 23.65 -9.53 -51.17
N ARG A 43 24.94 -9.53 -50.83
CA ARG A 43 25.57 -10.30 -49.74
C ARG A 43 25.43 -9.56 -48.42
N GLU A 44 24.92 -10.19 -47.35
CA GLU A 44 25.29 -9.85 -45.96
C GLU A 44 25.38 -11.09 -45.05
N MET A 45 26.61 -11.30 -44.56
CA MET A 45 27.14 -11.92 -43.33
C MET A 45 26.49 -13.17 -42.68
N ILE A 46 27.26 -14.26 -42.68
CA ILE A 46 27.10 -15.47 -41.86
C ILE A 46 28.20 -15.43 -40.78
N ASP A 47 27.81 -15.47 -39.50
CA ASP A 47 28.76 -15.55 -38.37
C ASP A 47 29.37 -16.96 -38.29
N MET A 48 30.71 -17.02 -38.35
CA MET A 48 31.51 -18.22 -38.13
C MET A 48 31.90 -18.30 -36.65
N VAL A 49 31.59 -19.40 -35.96
CA VAL A 49 32.04 -19.65 -34.59
C VAL A 49 33.01 -20.83 -34.59
N GLU A 50 34.31 -20.56 -34.46
CA GLU A 50 35.33 -21.59 -34.16
C GLU A 50 35.44 -21.74 -32.63
N LEU A 51 35.07 -22.91 -32.12
CA LEU A 51 35.39 -23.33 -30.75
C LEU A 51 36.48 -24.41 -30.83
N SER A 52 37.70 -24.10 -30.37
CA SER A 52 38.80 -25.05 -30.29
C SER A 52 39.13 -25.45 -28.85
N ASN A 53 39.13 -26.76 -28.60
CA ASN A 53 39.98 -27.45 -27.63
C ASN A 53 40.41 -28.76 -28.29
N ASP A 54 41.72 -28.89 -28.54
CA ASP A 54 42.52 -30.03 -29.03
C ASP A 54 42.03 -30.90 -30.21
N ASP A 55 42.81 -30.86 -31.30
CA ASP A 55 42.89 -31.74 -32.49
C ASP A 55 41.63 -32.06 -33.33
N ASN A 56 40.45 -31.53 -33.01
CA ASN A 56 39.28 -31.63 -33.90
C ASN A 56 38.65 -30.25 -34.15
N THR A 57 38.59 -29.82 -35.42
CA THR A 57 37.85 -28.62 -35.83
C THR A 57 36.44 -28.99 -36.24
N LYS A 58 35.43 -28.44 -35.55
CA LYS A 58 34.02 -28.60 -35.92
C LYS A 58 33.57 -27.39 -36.73
N PHE A 59 33.25 -27.60 -38.01
CA PHE A 59 32.63 -26.60 -38.89
C PHE A 59 31.10 -26.64 -38.74
N ASP A 60 30.48 -25.51 -38.43
CA ASP A 60 29.02 -25.37 -38.29
C ASP A 60 28.53 -24.28 -39.26
N ASP A 61 27.91 -24.68 -40.38
CA ASP A 61 27.31 -23.76 -41.34
C ASP A 61 25.89 -23.38 -40.89
N THR A 62 25.82 -22.31 -40.10
CA THR A 62 24.56 -21.80 -39.57
C THR A 62 23.62 -21.28 -40.68
N GLY A 63 24.15 -20.90 -41.85
CA GLY A 63 23.41 -20.34 -42.98
C GLY A 63 22.83 -21.37 -43.95
N PHE A 64 23.39 -22.59 -44.02
CA PHE A 64 22.92 -23.64 -44.92
C PHE A 64 21.46 -24.03 -44.67
N SER A 65 21.02 -24.03 -43.40
CA SER A 65 19.64 -24.34 -43.02
C SER A 65 18.61 -23.41 -43.69
N PHE A 66 18.90 -22.10 -43.75
CA PHE A 66 18.05 -21.10 -44.38
C PHE A 66 18.05 -21.23 -45.92
N GLN A 67 19.21 -21.53 -46.52
CA GLN A 67 19.31 -21.79 -47.96
C GLN A 67 18.53 -23.03 -48.37
N LEU A 68 18.65 -24.11 -47.59
CA LEU A 68 17.89 -25.35 -47.81
C LEU A 68 16.38 -25.09 -47.70
N GLN A 69 15.96 -24.35 -46.68
CA GLN A 69 14.55 -24.00 -46.49
C GLN A 69 14.00 -23.20 -47.68
N THR A 70 14.74 -22.19 -48.14
CA THR A 70 14.37 -21.36 -49.30
C THR A 70 14.32 -22.19 -50.60
N ALA A 71 15.28 -23.10 -50.79
CA ALA A 71 15.29 -24.00 -51.94
C ALA A 71 14.09 -24.95 -51.95
N MET A 72 13.71 -25.50 -50.79
CA MET A 72 12.54 -26.37 -50.66
C MET A 72 11.22 -25.63 -50.95
N ASP A 73 11.11 -24.34 -50.61
CA ASP A 73 9.95 -23.53 -50.97
C ASP A 73 9.88 -23.26 -52.47
N ASN A 74 11.01 -22.95 -53.11
CA ASN A 74 11.06 -22.79 -54.57
C ASN A 74 10.65 -24.06 -55.32
N LEU A 75 11.14 -25.23 -54.88
CA LEU A 75 10.75 -26.53 -55.45
C LEU A 75 9.24 -26.79 -55.33
N ARG A 76 8.64 -26.39 -54.20
CA ARG A 76 7.19 -26.47 -53.99
C ARG A 76 6.43 -25.57 -54.96
N LEU A 77 6.86 -24.32 -55.15
CA LEU A 77 6.22 -23.36 -56.05
C LEU A 77 6.31 -23.79 -57.53
N GLU A 78 7.38 -24.48 -57.90
CA GLU A 78 7.58 -25.05 -59.24
C GLU A 78 6.88 -26.41 -59.44
N ASN A 79 6.20 -26.95 -58.42
CA ASN A 79 5.64 -28.32 -58.40
C ASN A 79 6.67 -29.41 -58.72
N SER A 80 7.93 -29.18 -58.35
CA SER A 80 9.04 -30.09 -58.59
C SER A 80 9.28 -30.94 -57.35
N LEU A 81 9.32 -32.26 -57.51
CA LEU A 81 9.55 -33.25 -56.43
C LEU A 81 8.48 -33.31 -55.33
N THR A 82 7.29 -32.74 -55.55
CA THR A 82 6.16 -32.85 -54.62
C THR A 82 5.54 -34.25 -54.66
N ASP A 83 5.35 -34.89 -53.51
CA ASP A 83 4.94 -36.30 -53.33
C ASP A 83 3.56 -36.44 -52.64
N VAL A 84 2.89 -35.32 -52.36
CA VAL A 84 1.52 -35.28 -51.83
C VAL A 84 0.81 -33.99 -52.24
N THR A 85 -0.49 -34.07 -52.50
CA THR A 85 -1.36 -32.91 -52.72
C THR A 85 -2.46 -32.86 -51.67
N LEU A 86 -2.51 -31.78 -50.89
CA LEU A 86 -3.58 -31.54 -49.92
C LEU A 86 -4.75 -30.82 -50.59
N TYR A 87 -5.96 -31.34 -50.43
CA TYR A 87 -7.18 -30.77 -50.99
C TYR A 87 -8.06 -30.20 -49.88
N VAL A 88 -8.26 -28.87 -49.89
CA VAL A 88 -9.00 -28.13 -48.85
C VAL A 88 -9.95 -27.13 -49.52
N GLU A 89 -11.25 -27.23 -49.23
CA GLU A 89 -12.31 -26.33 -49.73
C GLU A 89 -12.21 -25.96 -51.23
N GLY A 90 -11.88 -26.93 -52.09
CA GLY A 90 -11.80 -26.69 -53.53
C GLY A 90 -10.44 -26.19 -54.05
N ARG A 91 -9.44 -25.98 -53.17
CA ARG A 91 -8.07 -25.65 -53.54
C ARG A 91 -7.11 -26.83 -53.34
N GLU A 92 -6.14 -26.94 -54.24
CA GLU A 92 -5.09 -27.97 -54.18
C GLU A 92 -3.76 -27.36 -53.76
N PHE A 93 -3.08 -28.00 -52.82
CA PHE A 93 -1.79 -27.58 -52.28
C PHE A 93 -0.76 -28.69 -52.46
N PRO A 94 0.11 -28.62 -53.48
CA PRO A 94 1.20 -29.56 -53.67
C PRO A 94 2.28 -29.33 -52.62
N CYS A 95 2.74 -30.41 -51.98
CA CYS A 95 3.62 -30.37 -50.80
C CYS A 95 4.59 -31.55 -50.80
N HIS A 96 5.56 -31.50 -49.88
CA HIS A 96 6.51 -32.58 -49.61
C HIS A 96 6.17 -33.26 -48.27
N ARG A 97 5.90 -34.56 -48.26
CA ARG A 97 5.55 -35.35 -47.06
C ARG A 97 6.60 -35.22 -45.98
N VAL A 98 7.88 -35.23 -46.37
CA VAL A 98 9.01 -35.11 -45.43
C VAL A 98 9.03 -33.77 -44.70
N VAL A 99 8.70 -32.66 -45.39
CA VAL A 99 8.67 -31.32 -44.80
C VAL A 99 7.49 -31.19 -43.85
N LEU A 100 6.30 -31.64 -44.25
CA LEU A 100 5.11 -31.62 -43.42
C LEU A 100 5.26 -32.51 -42.17
N ALA A 101 5.83 -33.71 -42.32
CA ALA A 101 6.11 -34.61 -41.20
C ALA A 101 7.18 -34.07 -40.25
N ALA A 102 8.16 -33.33 -40.75
CA ALA A 102 9.17 -32.67 -39.91
C ALA A 102 8.58 -31.49 -39.13
N ALA A 103 7.65 -30.76 -39.74
CA ALA A 103 7.07 -29.54 -39.15
C ALA A 103 5.94 -29.81 -38.14
N SER A 104 5.21 -30.93 -38.27
CA SER A 104 4.08 -31.25 -37.38
C SER A 104 3.98 -32.74 -37.05
N ASN A 105 3.69 -33.01 -35.77
CA ASN A 105 3.46 -34.36 -35.27
C ASN A 105 2.20 -35.02 -35.85
N TYR A 106 1.21 -34.23 -36.26
CA TYR A 106 -0.01 -34.72 -36.91
C TYR A 106 0.31 -35.34 -38.28
N PHE A 107 1.02 -34.60 -39.14
CA PHE A 107 1.43 -35.12 -40.45
C PHE A 107 2.47 -36.23 -40.34
N ARG A 108 3.33 -36.17 -39.33
CA ARG A 108 4.24 -37.27 -39.00
C ARG A 108 3.49 -38.56 -38.70
N ALA A 109 2.45 -38.50 -37.86
CA ALA A 109 1.62 -39.65 -37.57
C ALA A 109 0.87 -40.13 -38.83
N MET A 110 0.34 -39.21 -39.63
CA MET A 110 -0.36 -39.51 -40.89
C MET A 110 0.51 -40.28 -41.90
N PHE A 111 1.76 -39.87 -42.09
CA PHE A 111 2.63 -40.43 -43.12
C PHE A 111 3.50 -41.59 -42.63
N CYS A 112 3.90 -41.60 -41.35
CA CYS A 112 4.79 -42.63 -40.82
C CYS A 112 4.06 -43.85 -40.27
N ASN A 113 2.77 -43.73 -39.88
CA ASN A 113 1.98 -44.87 -39.40
C ASN A 113 1.27 -45.60 -40.56
N ASN A 114 0.70 -46.77 -40.30
CA ASN A 114 -0.08 -47.56 -41.27
C ASN A 114 -1.49 -47.00 -41.49
N LEU A 115 -1.59 -45.71 -41.83
CA LEU A 115 -2.82 -45.03 -42.20
C LEU A 115 -3.00 -45.06 -43.74
N LYS A 116 -4.25 -44.97 -44.21
CA LYS A 116 -4.60 -45.13 -45.64
C LYS A 116 -3.97 -44.02 -46.50
N GLU A 117 -3.89 -42.84 -45.92
CA GLU A 117 -3.33 -41.59 -46.44
C GLU A 117 -1.83 -41.68 -46.78
N LYS A 118 -1.14 -42.70 -46.25
CA LYS A 118 0.25 -43.02 -46.61
C LYS A 118 0.39 -43.38 -48.09
N ASN A 119 -0.59 -44.08 -48.66
CA ASN A 119 -0.56 -44.58 -50.03
C ASN A 119 -1.40 -43.72 -51.01
N GLU A 120 -2.01 -42.64 -50.53
CA GLU A 120 -2.83 -41.76 -51.36
C GLU A 120 -2.06 -40.50 -51.77
N ASP A 121 -2.01 -40.21 -53.07
CA ASP A 121 -1.32 -39.02 -53.60
C ASP A 121 -2.10 -37.72 -53.34
N LYS A 122 -3.42 -37.82 -53.12
CA LYS A 122 -4.31 -36.69 -52.86
C LYS A 122 -5.10 -36.90 -51.57
N ILE A 123 -4.89 -36.02 -50.58
CA ILE A 123 -5.48 -36.14 -49.24
C ILE A 123 -6.48 -35.00 -49.02
N VAL A 124 -7.72 -35.34 -48.64
CA VAL A 124 -8.76 -34.35 -48.38
C VAL A 124 -8.76 -33.97 -46.90
N ILE A 125 -8.44 -32.72 -46.59
CA ILE A 125 -8.51 -32.19 -45.22
C ILE A 125 -9.83 -31.45 -45.04
N LYS A 126 -10.57 -31.82 -43.99
CA LYS A 126 -11.88 -31.23 -43.66
C LYS A 126 -11.77 -30.42 -42.36
N GLY A 127 -12.58 -29.38 -42.24
CA GLY A 127 -12.74 -28.60 -41.00
C GLY A 127 -11.79 -27.40 -40.85
N VAL A 128 -11.04 -27.03 -41.90
CA VAL A 128 -10.17 -25.83 -41.91
C VAL A 128 -10.36 -25.10 -43.23
N ASP A 129 -10.32 -23.77 -43.18
CA ASP A 129 -10.45 -22.94 -44.38
C ASP A 129 -9.18 -22.96 -45.25
N SER A 130 -9.36 -22.81 -46.56
CA SER A 130 -8.23 -22.90 -47.51
C SER A 130 -7.15 -21.82 -47.29
N GLU A 131 -7.48 -20.66 -46.72
CA GLU A 131 -6.52 -19.58 -46.49
C GLU A 131 -5.68 -19.84 -45.23
N THR A 132 -6.29 -20.29 -44.13
CA THR A 132 -5.58 -20.70 -42.91
C THR A 132 -4.65 -21.88 -43.21
N MET A 133 -5.10 -22.85 -44.01
CA MET A 133 -4.25 -23.97 -44.42
C MET A 133 -3.04 -23.49 -45.23
N LYS A 134 -3.23 -22.54 -46.14
CA LYS A 134 -2.14 -21.92 -46.89
C LYS A 134 -1.13 -21.26 -45.95
N ILE A 135 -1.58 -20.50 -44.96
CA ILE A 135 -0.71 -19.84 -43.98
C ILE A 135 0.13 -20.87 -43.20
N LEU A 136 -0.46 -21.99 -42.78
CA LEU A 136 0.26 -23.05 -42.08
C LEU A 136 1.30 -23.72 -43.00
N ILE A 137 0.95 -24.00 -44.25
CA ILE A 137 1.88 -24.57 -45.23
C ILE A 137 3.02 -23.58 -45.51
N ASP A 138 2.71 -22.32 -45.80
CA ASP A 138 3.73 -21.29 -46.04
C ASP A 138 4.64 -21.12 -44.81
N TYR A 139 4.11 -21.24 -43.59
CA TYR A 139 4.94 -21.30 -42.37
C TYR A 139 5.90 -22.50 -42.36
N THR A 140 5.45 -23.70 -42.76
CA THR A 140 6.34 -24.88 -42.79
C THR A 140 7.54 -24.70 -43.72
N TYR A 141 7.38 -23.92 -44.79
CA TYR A 141 8.43 -23.67 -45.78
C TYR A 141 9.22 -22.37 -45.55
N THR A 142 8.68 -21.39 -44.82
CA THR A 142 9.33 -20.07 -44.64
C THR A 142 9.72 -19.76 -43.19
N SER A 143 9.22 -20.51 -42.21
CA SER A 143 9.31 -20.21 -40.78
C SER A 143 8.68 -18.87 -40.36
N ARG A 144 7.79 -18.29 -41.19
CA ARG A 144 7.17 -16.98 -40.96
C ARG A 144 5.65 -17.08 -40.97
N VAL A 145 5.00 -16.36 -40.07
CA VAL A 145 3.52 -16.27 -39.99
C VAL A 145 3.10 -14.84 -39.67
N LEU A 146 2.05 -14.36 -40.35
CA LEU A 146 1.48 -13.04 -40.12
C LEU A 146 0.22 -13.16 -39.26
N LEU A 147 0.31 -12.75 -38.01
CA LEU A 147 -0.82 -12.75 -37.06
C LEU A 147 -1.50 -11.38 -37.04
N THR A 148 -2.84 -11.41 -37.11
CA THR A 148 -3.72 -10.24 -37.10
C THR A 148 -4.93 -10.52 -36.22
N LYS A 149 -5.68 -9.48 -35.84
CA LYS A 149 -6.89 -9.63 -35.01
C LYS A 149 -7.98 -10.50 -35.64
N TYR A 150 -8.01 -10.60 -36.98
CA TYR A 150 -9.06 -11.32 -37.71
C TYR A 150 -8.71 -12.78 -37.99
N ASN A 151 -7.42 -13.13 -38.09
CA ASN A 151 -6.98 -14.48 -38.43
C ASN A 151 -6.46 -15.28 -37.22
N VAL A 152 -6.08 -14.62 -36.11
CA VAL A 152 -5.43 -15.29 -34.97
C VAL A 152 -6.28 -16.41 -34.37
N GLN A 153 -7.60 -16.22 -34.27
CA GLN A 153 -8.49 -17.26 -33.75
C GLN A 153 -8.41 -18.49 -34.64
N LYS A 154 -8.74 -18.37 -35.94
CA LYS A 154 -8.73 -19.48 -36.91
C LYS A 154 -7.37 -20.18 -37.00
N ILE A 155 -6.29 -19.40 -36.98
CA ILE A 155 -4.92 -19.94 -37.00
C ILE A 155 -4.65 -20.72 -35.72
N LEU A 156 -5.07 -20.25 -34.54
CA LEU A 156 -4.91 -20.97 -33.29
C LEU A 156 -5.68 -22.31 -33.31
N GLU A 157 -6.92 -22.32 -33.80
CA GLU A 157 -7.74 -23.55 -33.91
C GLU A 157 -7.04 -24.58 -34.81
N ALA A 158 -6.60 -24.16 -36.00
CA ALA A 158 -5.95 -25.03 -36.96
C ALA A 158 -4.54 -25.46 -36.50
N ALA A 159 -3.75 -24.56 -35.89
CA ALA A 159 -2.44 -24.87 -35.36
C ALA A 159 -2.51 -25.86 -34.19
N SER A 160 -3.52 -25.74 -33.33
CA SER A 160 -3.77 -26.71 -32.27
C SER A 160 -4.20 -28.07 -32.82
N LEU A 161 -5.15 -28.08 -33.78
CA LEU A 161 -5.62 -29.30 -34.45
C LEU A 161 -4.48 -30.06 -35.15
N PHE A 162 -3.64 -29.36 -35.91
CA PHE A 162 -2.51 -29.95 -36.63
C PHE A 162 -1.21 -29.97 -35.81
N GLN A 163 -1.26 -29.67 -34.50
CA GLN A 163 -0.12 -29.79 -33.58
C GLN A 163 1.11 -28.95 -33.96
N PHE A 164 0.91 -27.74 -34.49
CA PHE A 164 1.96 -26.72 -34.70
C PHE A 164 2.20 -25.90 -33.42
N LEU A 165 2.83 -26.52 -32.42
CA LEU A 165 2.97 -25.95 -31.07
C LEU A 165 3.64 -24.56 -31.04
N ARG A 166 4.62 -24.30 -31.92
CA ARG A 166 5.30 -22.98 -31.99
C ARG A 166 4.38 -21.85 -32.48
N ILE A 167 3.44 -22.17 -33.37
CA ILE A 167 2.44 -21.20 -33.82
C ILE A 167 1.41 -20.98 -32.71
N VAL A 168 1.05 -22.02 -31.97
CA VAL A 168 0.18 -21.91 -30.78
C VAL A 168 0.78 -20.95 -29.76
N ASP A 169 2.07 -21.10 -29.43
CA ASP A 169 2.79 -20.19 -28.53
C ASP A 169 2.81 -18.75 -29.07
N ALA A 170 3.07 -18.56 -30.38
CA ALA A 170 3.07 -17.25 -31.01
C ALA A 170 1.67 -16.58 -30.98
N CYS A 171 0.62 -17.35 -31.21
CA CYS A 171 -0.77 -16.88 -31.10
C CYS A 171 -1.12 -16.51 -29.65
N ALA A 172 -0.71 -17.33 -28.68
CA ALA A 172 -0.92 -17.04 -27.26
C ALA A 172 -0.25 -15.73 -26.85
N ASN A 173 1.01 -15.51 -27.24
CA ASN A 173 1.72 -14.26 -26.97
C ASN A 173 1.06 -13.04 -27.62
N PHE A 174 0.62 -13.17 -28.88
CA PHE A 174 -0.12 -12.10 -29.56
C PHE A 174 -1.43 -11.75 -28.83
N LEU A 175 -2.17 -12.76 -28.34
CA LEU A 175 -3.39 -12.55 -27.57
C LEU A 175 -3.12 -11.89 -26.22
N THR A 176 -2.01 -12.24 -25.55
CA THR A 176 -1.57 -11.59 -24.32
C THR A 176 -1.32 -10.09 -24.52
N GLU A 177 -0.62 -9.71 -25.59
CA GLU A 177 -0.34 -8.29 -25.89
C GLU A 177 -1.58 -7.51 -26.33
N ALA A 178 -2.56 -8.19 -26.92
CA ALA A 178 -3.79 -7.60 -27.44
C ALA A 178 -4.99 -7.65 -26.45
N MET A 179 -4.75 -7.91 -25.16
CA MET A 179 -5.80 -7.96 -24.13
C MET A 179 -6.45 -6.58 -23.89
N LEU A 180 -7.78 -6.56 -23.98
CA LEU A 180 -8.65 -5.42 -23.72
C LEU A 180 -9.83 -5.86 -22.83
N PRO A 181 -10.49 -4.93 -22.10
CA PRO A 181 -11.65 -5.28 -21.29
C PRO A 181 -12.79 -5.91 -22.10
N GLU A 182 -12.92 -5.50 -23.37
CA GLU A 182 -13.92 -5.94 -24.33
C GLU A 182 -13.67 -7.32 -24.94
N ASN A 183 -12.47 -7.90 -24.84
CA ASN A 183 -12.15 -9.17 -25.51
C ASN A 183 -11.57 -10.23 -24.57
N CYS A 184 -11.28 -9.85 -23.32
CA CYS A 184 -10.60 -10.73 -22.35
C CYS A 184 -11.40 -12.01 -22.07
N VAL A 185 -12.73 -11.95 -22.06
CA VAL A 185 -13.57 -13.14 -21.85
C VAL A 185 -13.51 -14.09 -23.04
N GLY A 186 -13.53 -13.56 -24.27
CA GLY A 186 -13.32 -14.36 -25.47
C GLY A 186 -11.95 -15.05 -25.48
N ILE A 187 -10.89 -14.33 -25.11
CA ILE A 187 -9.54 -14.89 -25.01
C ILE A 187 -9.47 -15.97 -23.92
N LEU A 188 -10.16 -15.77 -22.79
CA LEU A 188 -10.23 -16.76 -21.71
C LEU A 188 -10.86 -18.07 -22.17
N ARG A 189 -11.94 -18.00 -22.96
CA ARG A 189 -12.60 -19.18 -23.53
C ARG A 189 -11.68 -19.93 -24.49
N LEU A 190 -11.02 -19.22 -25.40
CA LEU A 190 -10.02 -19.81 -26.29
C LEU A 190 -8.88 -20.48 -25.52
N ALA A 191 -8.42 -19.85 -24.44
CA ALA A 191 -7.37 -20.42 -23.60
C ALA A 191 -7.83 -21.72 -22.91
N ASP A 192 -9.10 -21.81 -22.52
CA ASP A 192 -9.67 -23.02 -21.90
C ASP A 192 -9.90 -24.13 -22.93
N ASP A 193 -10.54 -23.80 -24.07
CA ASP A 193 -10.86 -24.74 -25.16
C ASP A 193 -9.60 -25.43 -25.70
N TYR A 194 -8.47 -24.71 -25.78
CA TYR A 194 -7.18 -25.24 -26.23
C TYR A 194 -6.20 -25.57 -25.10
N SER A 195 -6.65 -25.57 -23.84
CA SER A 195 -5.85 -25.93 -22.65
C SER A 195 -4.54 -25.13 -22.48
N LEU A 196 -4.56 -23.84 -22.85
CA LEU A 196 -3.44 -22.90 -22.73
C LEU A 196 -3.36 -22.32 -21.31
N LEU A 197 -2.79 -23.09 -20.37
CA LEU A 197 -2.78 -22.74 -18.94
C LEU A 197 -2.08 -21.40 -18.62
N ALA A 198 -0.98 -21.09 -19.32
CA ALA A 198 -0.24 -19.85 -19.12
C ALA A 198 -1.07 -18.61 -19.54
N LEU A 199 -1.71 -18.67 -20.71
CA LEU A 199 -2.60 -17.62 -21.19
C LEU A 199 -3.82 -17.48 -20.28
N LYS A 200 -4.44 -18.60 -19.89
CA LYS A 200 -5.59 -18.62 -18.96
C LYS A 200 -5.28 -17.87 -17.66
N THR A 201 -4.13 -18.17 -17.05
CA THR A 201 -3.70 -17.54 -15.79
C THR A 201 -3.48 -16.02 -15.95
N GLN A 202 -2.86 -15.60 -17.07
CA GLN A 202 -2.63 -14.19 -17.36
C GLN A 202 -3.95 -13.43 -17.58
N VAL A 203 -4.89 -14.01 -18.32
CA VAL A 203 -6.20 -13.42 -18.58
C VAL A 203 -7.04 -13.34 -17.31
N GLN A 204 -7.04 -14.39 -16.47
CA GLN A 204 -7.70 -14.35 -15.16
C GLN A 204 -7.14 -13.23 -14.29
N THR A 205 -5.82 -13.07 -14.24
CA THR A 205 -5.17 -11.98 -13.50
C THR A 205 -5.58 -10.61 -14.05
N TYR A 206 -5.68 -10.46 -15.36
CA TYR A 206 -6.14 -9.22 -16.00
C TYR A 206 -7.59 -8.89 -15.65
N ILE A 207 -8.49 -9.88 -15.67
CA ILE A 207 -9.90 -9.72 -15.28
C ILE A 207 -10.00 -9.34 -13.80
N ILE A 208 -9.23 -9.99 -12.92
CA ILE A 208 -9.18 -9.66 -11.49
C ILE A 208 -8.78 -8.19 -11.28
N GLN A 209 -7.81 -7.68 -12.05
CA GLN A 209 -7.32 -6.30 -11.94
C GLN A 209 -8.25 -5.24 -12.56
N ASN A 210 -9.05 -5.61 -13.57
CA ASN A 210 -9.92 -4.67 -14.31
C ASN A 210 -11.41 -5.00 -14.18
N PHE A 211 -11.80 -5.73 -13.13
CA PHE A 211 -13.12 -6.34 -12.99
C PHE A 211 -14.28 -5.35 -13.21
N LEU A 212 -14.20 -4.15 -12.63
CA LEU A 212 -15.23 -3.11 -12.78
C LEU A 212 -15.48 -2.70 -14.25
N GLN A 213 -14.43 -2.66 -15.07
CA GLN A 213 -14.59 -2.36 -16.49
C GLN A 213 -15.18 -3.55 -17.24
N VAL A 214 -14.73 -4.77 -16.93
CA VAL A 214 -15.17 -6.01 -17.59
C VAL A 214 -16.67 -6.27 -17.34
N VAL A 215 -17.16 -5.98 -16.12
CA VAL A 215 -18.57 -6.19 -15.75
C VAL A 215 -19.54 -5.35 -16.59
N THR A 216 -19.09 -4.23 -17.16
CA THR A 216 -19.93 -3.39 -18.04
C THR A 216 -20.22 -4.04 -19.40
N TYR A 217 -19.38 -4.98 -19.83
CA TYR A 217 -19.51 -5.64 -21.12
C TYR A 217 -20.34 -6.92 -21.00
N ARG A 218 -21.18 -7.17 -22.02
CA ARG A 218 -22.08 -8.34 -22.04
C ARG A 218 -21.35 -9.68 -22.06
N GLU A 219 -20.11 -9.71 -22.54
CA GLU A 219 -19.33 -10.94 -22.66
C GLU A 219 -19.08 -11.63 -21.31
N LEU A 220 -19.07 -10.89 -20.19
CA LEU A 220 -18.97 -11.48 -18.85
C LEU A 220 -20.09 -12.51 -18.58
N LEU A 221 -21.27 -12.32 -19.18
CA LEU A 221 -22.41 -13.21 -19.02
C LEU A 221 -22.15 -14.62 -19.59
N ASP A 222 -21.16 -14.76 -20.48
CA ASP A 222 -20.80 -16.01 -21.15
C ASP A 222 -19.70 -16.80 -20.41
N ILE A 223 -19.20 -16.31 -19.27
CA ILE A 223 -18.17 -17.01 -18.49
C ILE A 223 -18.77 -18.29 -17.86
N PRO A 224 -18.06 -19.44 -17.96
CA PRO A 224 -18.44 -20.66 -17.24
C PRO A 224 -18.45 -20.49 -15.72
N CYS A 225 -19.40 -21.16 -15.04
CA CYS A 225 -19.59 -21.04 -13.59
C CYS A 225 -18.31 -21.29 -12.77
N ASP A 226 -17.51 -22.29 -13.13
CA ASP A 226 -16.32 -22.66 -12.36
C ASP A 226 -15.23 -21.59 -12.43
N ILE A 227 -14.97 -21.06 -13.63
CA ILE A 227 -14.02 -19.96 -13.84
C ILE A 227 -14.50 -18.69 -13.13
N PHE A 228 -15.81 -18.40 -13.20
CA PHE A 228 -16.35 -17.23 -12.51
C PHE A 228 -16.20 -17.36 -10.99
N CYS A 229 -16.42 -18.56 -10.42
CA CYS A 229 -16.17 -18.83 -9.00
C CYS A 229 -14.70 -18.62 -8.63
N GLU A 230 -13.74 -19.06 -9.46
CA GLU A 230 -12.30 -18.85 -9.21
C GLU A 230 -11.95 -17.36 -9.16
N ILE A 231 -12.47 -16.56 -10.10
CA ILE A 231 -12.27 -15.11 -10.13
C ILE A 231 -12.86 -14.45 -8.88
N LEU A 232 -14.11 -14.78 -8.53
CA LEU A 232 -14.82 -14.20 -7.39
C LEU A 232 -14.23 -14.59 -6.03
N LYS A 233 -13.58 -15.75 -5.95
CA LYS A 233 -12.92 -16.22 -4.73
C LYS A 233 -11.62 -15.45 -4.42
N SER A 234 -10.99 -14.84 -5.43
CA SER A 234 -9.72 -14.12 -5.27
C SER A 234 -9.84 -12.92 -4.31
N ASP A 235 -8.91 -12.83 -3.35
CA ASP A 235 -8.77 -11.68 -2.46
C ASP A 235 -8.27 -10.42 -3.18
N ASP A 236 -7.62 -10.58 -4.34
CA ASP A 236 -7.05 -9.49 -5.16
C ASP A 236 -8.05 -8.87 -6.14
N LEU A 237 -9.32 -9.31 -6.12
CA LEU A 237 -10.37 -8.80 -7.01
C LEU A 237 -10.57 -7.28 -6.84
N CYS A 238 -10.46 -6.56 -7.96
CA CYS A 238 -10.49 -5.10 -8.02
C CYS A 238 -11.92 -4.57 -7.97
N VAL A 239 -12.43 -4.28 -6.78
CA VAL A 239 -13.76 -3.71 -6.51
C VAL A 239 -13.70 -2.72 -5.35
N THR A 240 -14.57 -1.69 -5.37
CA THR A 240 -14.66 -0.71 -4.27
C THR A 240 -15.65 -1.13 -3.20
N GLU A 241 -16.69 -1.87 -3.61
CA GLU A 241 -17.85 -2.25 -2.80
C GLU A 241 -18.25 -3.68 -3.15
N GLU A 242 -18.61 -4.50 -2.15
CA GLU A 242 -19.02 -5.89 -2.42
C GLU A 242 -20.40 -5.94 -3.12
N GLU A 243 -21.17 -4.86 -3.05
CA GLU A 243 -22.39 -4.61 -3.80
C GLU A 243 -22.16 -4.80 -5.31
N GLN A 244 -21.03 -4.32 -5.83
CA GLN A 244 -20.68 -4.45 -7.24
C GLN A 244 -20.46 -5.91 -7.64
N VAL A 245 -19.88 -6.70 -6.73
CA VAL A 245 -19.69 -8.14 -6.93
C VAL A 245 -21.03 -8.86 -6.92
N TYR A 246 -21.90 -8.52 -5.97
CA TYR A 246 -23.26 -9.05 -5.89
C TYR A 246 -24.06 -8.73 -7.16
N GLU A 247 -24.02 -7.49 -7.63
CA GLU A 247 -24.71 -7.07 -8.85
C GLU A 247 -24.21 -7.80 -10.10
N ALA A 248 -22.89 -7.98 -10.22
CA ALA A 248 -22.29 -8.77 -11.31
C ALA A 248 -22.80 -10.23 -11.29
N VAL A 249 -22.83 -10.85 -10.11
CA VAL A 249 -23.34 -12.22 -9.94
C VAL A 249 -24.82 -12.30 -10.29
N MET A 250 -25.64 -11.36 -9.83
CA MET A 250 -27.08 -11.37 -10.12
C MET A 250 -27.37 -11.09 -11.60
N SER A 251 -26.60 -10.23 -12.25
CA SER A 251 -26.66 -10.02 -13.70
C SER A 251 -26.34 -11.31 -14.46
N TRP A 252 -25.29 -12.03 -14.04
CA TRP A 252 -24.92 -13.33 -14.62
C TRP A 252 -25.99 -14.39 -14.38
N VAL A 253 -26.62 -14.48 -13.20
CA VAL A 253 -27.67 -15.48 -12.95
C VAL A 253 -28.94 -15.18 -13.75
N ARG A 254 -29.33 -13.90 -13.85
CA ARG A 254 -30.55 -13.48 -14.55
C ARG A 254 -30.47 -13.66 -16.08
N SER A 255 -29.28 -13.70 -16.67
CA SER A 255 -29.16 -13.93 -18.12
C SER A 255 -29.64 -15.31 -18.56
N GLN A 256 -29.54 -16.33 -17.69
CA GLN A 256 -30.03 -17.70 -17.92
C GLN A 256 -30.65 -18.26 -16.64
N GLU A 257 -31.75 -17.65 -16.17
CA GLU A 257 -32.35 -17.95 -14.87
C GLU A 257 -32.65 -19.46 -14.68
N HIS A 258 -33.20 -20.13 -15.70
CA HIS A 258 -33.57 -21.56 -15.63
C HIS A 258 -32.38 -22.50 -15.40
N GLU A 259 -31.24 -22.26 -16.03
CA GLU A 259 -30.05 -23.12 -15.93
C GLU A 259 -29.16 -22.73 -14.74
N ARG A 260 -29.14 -21.45 -14.37
CA ARG A 260 -28.21 -20.90 -13.36
C ARG A 260 -28.79 -20.85 -11.94
N LEU A 261 -30.12 -20.95 -11.77
CA LEU A 261 -30.78 -21.02 -10.46
C LEU A 261 -30.17 -22.08 -9.52
N PRO A 262 -29.94 -23.34 -9.95
CA PRO A 262 -29.30 -24.36 -9.09
C PRO A 262 -27.85 -24.03 -8.72
N LEU A 263 -27.15 -23.24 -9.54
CA LEU A 263 -25.75 -22.83 -9.33
C LEU A 263 -25.63 -21.58 -8.45
N LEU A 264 -26.73 -20.86 -8.22
CA LEU A 264 -26.75 -19.62 -7.44
C LEU A 264 -26.11 -19.79 -6.07
N SER A 265 -26.45 -20.86 -5.33
CA SER A 265 -25.92 -21.10 -3.98
C SER A 265 -24.40 -21.31 -3.99
N LYS A 266 -23.85 -21.96 -5.03
CA LYS A 266 -22.41 -22.18 -5.22
C LYS A 266 -21.68 -20.88 -5.51
N ILE A 267 -22.23 -20.02 -6.37
CA ILE A 267 -21.61 -18.73 -6.73
C ILE A 267 -21.72 -17.73 -5.59
N LEU A 268 -22.89 -17.65 -4.94
CA LEU A 268 -23.17 -16.71 -3.85
C LEU A 268 -22.27 -16.95 -2.62
N ARG A 269 -21.74 -18.17 -2.45
CA ARG A 269 -20.71 -18.47 -1.44
C ARG A 269 -19.41 -17.69 -1.65
N ASN A 270 -19.10 -17.28 -2.87
CA ASN A 270 -17.90 -16.48 -3.18
C ASN A 270 -18.14 -14.97 -3.05
N VAL A 271 -19.38 -14.55 -2.78
CA VAL A 271 -19.75 -13.16 -2.46
C VAL A 271 -19.70 -12.96 -0.94
N ARG A 272 -19.07 -11.88 -0.50
CA ARG A 272 -18.87 -11.52 0.91
C ARG A 272 -20.08 -10.74 1.44
N LEU A 273 -21.24 -11.40 1.42
CA LEU A 273 -22.51 -10.83 1.89
C LEU A 273 -22.45 -10.11 3.26
N PRO A 274 -21.65 -10.56 4.26
CA PRO A 274 -21.50 -9.82 5.53
C PRO A 274 -20.89 -8.41 5.41
N LEU A 275 -20.26 -8.08 4.28
CA LEU A 275 -19.63 -6.77 4.06
C LEU A 275 -20.50 -5.81 3.26
N LEU A 276 -21.69 -6.23 2.84
CA LEU A 276 -22.66 -5.36 2.20
C LEU A 276 -23.22 -4.34 3.20
N ASP A 277 -23.62 -3.17 2.72
CA ASP A 277 -24.36 -2.22 3.54
C ASP A 277 -25.64 -2.88 4.10
N PRO A 278 -25.93 -2.75 5.40
CA PRO A 278 -27.08 -3.41 6.01
C PRO A 278 -28.43 -3.04 5.37
N TRP A 279 -28.58 -1.80 4.90
CA TRP A 279 -29.81 -1.37 4.22
C TRP A 279 -29.89 -2.00 2.82
N TYR A 280 -28.78 -2.01 2.07
CA TYR A 280 -28.72 -2.69 0.76
C TYR A 280 -29.02 -4.18 0.88
N PHE A 281 -28.46 -4.86 1.88
CA PHE A 281 -28.70 -6.27 2.13
C PHE A 281 -30.19 -6.59 2.36
N VAL A 282 -30.88 -5.83 3.21
CA VAL A 282 -32.31 -6.07 3.49
C VAL A 282 -33.18 -5.75 2.28
N GLU A 283 -32.97 -4.59 1.64
CA GLU A 283 -33.84 -4.15 0.55
C GLU A 283 -33.59 -4.89 -0.77
N LYS A 284 -32.34 -5.12 -1.14
CA LYS A 284 -31.96 -5.64 -2.46
C LYS A 284 -31.62 -7.12 -2.46
N VAL A 285 -31.05 -7.67 -1.38
CA VAL A 285 -30.66 -9.09 -1.31
C VAL A 285 -31.79 -9.95 -0.77
N GLU A 286 -32.27 -9.68 0.45
CA GLU A 286 -33.43 -10.39 1.02
C GLU A 286 -34.75 -10.03 0.29
N GLY A 287 -34.75 -8.86 -0.36
CA GLY A 287 -35.77 -8.37 -1.26
C GLY A 287 -35.97 -9.19 -2.55
N ASP A 288 -34.93 -9.89 -3.01
CA ASP A 288 -34.87 -10.46 -4.36
C ASP A 288 -35.69 -11.75 -4.49
N GLU A 289 -36.54 -11.84 -5.51
CA GLU A 289 -37.36 -13.02 -5.79
C GLU A 289 -36.53 -14.26 -6.13
N VAL A 290 -35.41 -14.11 -6.85
CA VAL A 290 -34.54 -15.22 -7.27
C VAL A 290 -33.87 -15.85 -6.04
N ILE A 291 -33.45 -15.03 -5.07
CA ILE A 291 -32.83 -15.50 -3.83
C ILE A 291 -33.86 -16.22 -2.96
N ARG A 292 -35.10 -15.72 -2.85
CA ARG A 292 -36.17 -16.38 -2.09
C ARG A 292 -36.55 -17.76 -2.63
N LYS A 293 -36.42 -17.96 -3.94
CA LYS A 293 -36.65 -19.28 -4.58
C LYS A 293 -35.55 -20.30 -4.25
N CYS A 294 -34.41 -19.88 -3.69
CA CYS A 294 -33.25 -20.73 -3.41
C CYS A 294 -33.08 -20.98 -1.89
N PRO A 295 -33.57 -22.10 -1.34
CA PRO A 295 -33.44 -22.39 0.10
C PRO A 295 -31.97 -22.58 0.54
N ASP A 296 -31.10 -23.04 -0.35
CA ASP A 296 -29.67 -23.26 -0.06
C ASP A 296 -28.89 -21.95 0.17
N ALA A 297 -29.44 -20.80 -0.22
CA ALA A 297 -28.86 -19.49 0.06
C ALA A 297 -29.13 -19.03 1.51
N PHE A 298 -30.12 -19.60 2.19
CA PHE A 298 -30.57 -19.15 3.51
C PHE A 298 -29.47 -19.15 4.59
N PRO A 299 -28.60 -20.17 4.71
CA PRO A 299 -27.49 -20.14 5.66
C PRO A 299 -26.53 -18.97 5.43
N LEU A 300 -26.34 -18.57 4.17
CA LEU A 300 -25.46 -17.46 3.80
C LEU A 300 -26.06 -16.11 4.21
N LEU A 301 -27.37 -15.95 4.02
CA LEU A 301 -28.11 -14.76 4.46
C LEU A 301 -28.13 -14.65 5.99
N GLN A 302 -28.30 -15.77 6.69
CA GLN A 302 -28.26 -15.80 8.16
C GLN A 302 -26.88 -15.39 8.69
N GLU A 303 -25.79 -15.84 8.07
CA GLU A 303 -24.45 -15.39 8.46
C GLU A 303 -24.28 -13.87 8.31
N ALA A 304 -24.66 -13.32 7.16
CA ALA A 304 -24.57 -11.87 6.90
C ALA A 304 -25.43 -11.07 7.90
N ARG A 305 -26.67 -11.51 8.14
CA ARG A 305 -27.57 -10.90 9.12
C ARG A 305 -26.96 -10.90 10.52
N LYS A 306 -26.44 -12.06 10.95
CA LYS A 306 -25.78 -12.16 12.25
C LYS A 306 -24.59 -11.21 12.31
N TYR A 307 -23.75 -11.12 11.26
CA TYR A 307 -22.60 -10.20 11.25
C TYR A 307 -23.02 -8.72 11.28
N HIS A 308 -24.08 -8.31 10.58
CA HIS A 308 -24.59 -6.93 10.67
C HIS A 308 -25.12 -6.58 12.07
N LEU A 309 -25.62 -7.59 12.79
CA LEU A 309 -26.05 -7.46 14.18
C LEU A 309 -24.84 -7.46 15.14
N SER A 310 -24.04 -8.51 15.16
CA SER A 310 -22.95 -8.76 16.13
C SER A 310 -21.60 -8.12 15.77
N GLY A 311 -21.41 -7.64 14.56
CA GLY A 311 -20.12 -7.15 14.06
C GLY A 311 -19.05 -8.24 13.97
N ASN A 312 -17.81 -7.88 14.30
CA ASN A 312 -16.61 -8.72 14.15
C ASN A 312 -16.56 -10.00 15.03
N GLU A 313 -17.61 -10.32 15.79
CA GLU A 313 -17.71 -11.57 16.57
C GLU A 313 -17.80 -12.82 15.69
N ILE A 314 -18.30 -12.66 14.46
CA ILE A 314 -18.37 -13.74 13.48
C ILE A 314 -17.14 -13.64 12.61
N ILE A 315 -16.32 -14.69 12.68
CA ILE A 315 -15.08 -14.79 11.91
C ILE A 315 -15.28 -15.88 10.87
N SER A 316 -15.32 -15.49 9.60
CA SER A 316 -15.26 -16.40 8.46
C SER A 316 -14.38 -15.80 7.35
N GLU A 317 -14.07 -16.58 6.32
CA GLU A 317 -13.38 -16.03 5.13
C GLU A 317 -14.22 -14.93 4.43
N ARG A 318 -15.54 -14.91 4.63
CA ARG A 318 -16.45 -13.93 4.02
C ARG A 318 -16.65 -12.66 4.82
N THR A 319 -16.17 -12.63 6.07
CA THR A 319 -16.16 -11.43 6.91
C THR A 319 -14.85 -10.64 6.79
N LYS A 320 -13.93 -11.09 5.92
CA LYS A 320 -12.68 -10.40 5.59
C LYS A 320 -12.86 -9.57 4.32
N PRO A 321 -12.54 -8.26 4.31
CA PRO A 321 -12.59 -7.44 3.10
C PRO A 321 -11.53 -7.83 2.06
N ARG A 322 -11.76 -7.48 0.79
CA ARG A 322 -10.82 -7.75 -0.33
C ARG A 322 -9.61 -6.82 -0.24
N VAL A 323 -8.46 -7.22 -0.78
CA VAL A 323 -7.17 -6.52 -0.63
C VAL A 323 -7.21 -5.09 -1.19
N GLN A 324 -8.12 -4.79 -2.12
CA GLN A 324 -8.29 -3.44 -2.64
C GLN A 324 -9.07 -2.50 -1.71
N GLU A 325 -9.93 -3.04 -0.84
CA GLU A 325 -10.28 -2.35 0.39
C GLU A 325 -9.07 -2.45 1.32
N PHE A 326 -8.09 -1.58 1.08
CA PHE A 326 -7.05 -1.27 2.06
C PHE A 326 -7.69 -0.54 3.25
N GLN A 327 -8.60 -1.20 3.96
CA GLN A 327 -8.92 -0.87 5.33
C GLN A 327 -7.72 -1.31 6.14
N SER A 328 -6.63 -0.52 6.11
CA SER A 328 -5.53 -0.74 7.04
C SER A 328 -6.14 -0.77 8.43
N GLU A 329 -6.08 -1.94 9.08
CA GLU A 329 -6.45 -2.01 10.48
C GLU A 329 -5.39 -1.21 11.22
N VAL A 330 -5.85 -0.16 11.87
CA VAL A 330 -5.00 0.73 12.62
C VAL A 330 -5.19 0.39 14.08
N PHE A 331 -4.08 0.16 14.75
CA PHE A 331 -4.08 -0.07 16.19
C PHE A 331 -4.11 1.27 16.91
N THR A 332 -5.11 1.51 17.74
CA THR A 332 -5.34 2.79 18.43
C THR A 332 -5.04 2.69 19.93
N ILE A 333 -4.20 3.60 20.40
CA ILE A 333 -3.82 3.78 21.80
C ILE A 333 -4.53 5.01 22.34
N ILE A 334 -5.26 4.82 23.41
CA ILE A 334 -6.18 5.81 23.96
C ILE A 334 -5.73 6.16 25.36
N GLY A 335 -5.20 7.37 25.53
CA GLY A 335 -4.90 7.96 26.82
C GLY A 335 -3.97 7.14 27.73
N GLY A 336 -4.37 6.98 28.99
CA GLY A 336 -3.60 6.31 30.04
C GLY A 336 -2.84 7.27 30.95
N CYS A 337 -1.86 6.73 31.69
CA CYS A 337 -1.04 7.49 32.62
C CYS A 337 0.46 7.24 32.44
N THR A 338 1.24 8.29 32.71
CA THR A 338 2.71 8.26 32.70
C THR A 338 3.27 7.75 34.03
N LYS A 339 4.61 7.67 34.14
CA LYS A 339 5.32 7.33 35.38
C LYS A 339 4.86 8.16 36.58
N ASP A 340 4.72 9.48 36.39
CA ASP A 340 4.28 10.44 37.42
C ASP A 340 2.77 10.41 37.67
N GLU A 341 2.05 9.40 37.16
CA GLU A 341 0.58 9.31 37.19
C GLU A 341 -0.15 10.49 36.53
N LYS A 342 0.54 11.21 35.64
CA LYS A 342 -0.07 12.27 34.85
C LYS A 342 -0.92 11.65 33.75
N PHE A 343 -2.15 12.15 33.63
CA PHE A 343 -3.09 11.73 32.61
C PHE A 343 -2.62 12.15 31.21
N VAL A 344 -2.77 11.22 30.27
CA VAL A 344 -2.52 11.42 28.85
C VAL A 344 -3.87 11.54 28.15
N SER A 345 -4.14 12.69 27.52
CA SER A 345 -5.36 12.90 26.73
C SER A 345 -5.22 12.46 25.27
N ASP A 346 -4.01 12.15 24.83
CA ASP A 346 -3.71 11.90 23.43
C ASP A 346 -4.27 10.55 22.97
N VAL A 347 -4.79 10.52 21.74
CA VAL A 347 -5.27 9.31 21.08
C VAL A 347 -4.42 9.12 19.83
N THR A 348 -3.65 8.05 19.82
CA THR A 348 -2.66 7.77 18.76
C THR A 348 -3.06 6.52 18.01
N CYS A 349 -3.27 6.67 16.71
CA CYS A 349 -3.50 5.58 15.80
C CYS A 349 -2.18 5.21 15.13
N PHE A 350 -1.84 3.93 15.15
CA PHE A 350 -0.61 3.39 14.61
C PHE A 350 -0.92 2.37 13.52
N ASP A 351 -0.45 2.64 12.31
CA ASP A 351 -0.53 1.71 11.18
C ASP A 351 0.73 0.84 11.18
N PRO A 352 0.64 -0.46 11.52
CA PRO A 352 1.82 -1.32 11.58
C PRO A 352 2.42 -1.63 10.21
N LEU A 353 1.64 -1.55 9.13
CA LEU A 353 2.14 -1.76 7.76
C LEU A 353 2.94 -0.55 7.27
N ARG A 354 2.44 0.66 7.56
CA ARG A 354 3.08 1.91 7.14
C ARG A 354 4.10 2.43 8.15
N ARG A 355 4.15 1.84 9.34
CA ARG A 355 4.87 2.36 10.53
C ARG A 355 4.57 3.84 10.80
N SER A 356 3.40 4.29 10.36
CA SER A 356 2.97 5.67 10.44
C SER A 356 2.06 5.85 11.65
N ARG A 357 2.06 7.08 12.17
CA ARG A 357 1.26 7.46 13.33
C ARG A 357 0.38 8.64 12.97
N LEU A 358 -0.87 8.59 13.41
CA LEU A 358 -1.83 9.66 13.28
C LEU A 358 -2.38 9.98 14.67
N GLU A 359 -2.24 11.22 15.12
CA GLU A 359 -2.95 11.71 16.29
C GLU A 359 -4.34 12.16 15.88
N VAL A 360 -5.35 11.61 16.56
CA VAL A 360 -6.75 11.93 16.32
C VAL A 360 -7.31 12.79 17.45
N ALA A 361 -8.61 13.06 17.44
CA ALA A 361 -9.26 13.86 18.48
C ALA A 361 -8.88 13.35 19.88
N LYS A 362 -8.33 14.26 20.68
CA LYS A 362 -7.97 14.00 22.06
C LYS A 362 -9.20 13.57 22.85
N LEU A 363 -8.96 12.80 23.90
CA LEU A 363 -9.99 12.43 24.85
C LEU A 363 -10.75 13.67 25.34
N PRO A 364 -12.08 13.59 25.47
CA PRO A 364 -12.89 14.70 25.93
C PRO A 364 -12.41 15.11 27.32
N ILE A 365 -11.88 16.33 27.43
CA ILE A 365 -11.57 16.97 28.70
C ILE A 365 -12.85 17.72 29.05
N THR A 366 -13.54 17.33 30.13
CA THR A 366 -14.65 18.12 30.67
C THR A 366 -14.07 19.39 31.29
N GLU A 367 -13.83 20.41 30.47
CA GLU A 367 -13.57 21.77 30.91
C GLU A 367 -14.90 22.35 31.42
N MET A 368 -15.11 22.31 32.74
CA MET A 368 -16.00 23.28 33.37
C MET A 368 -15.16 24.49 33.75
N GLU A 369 -15.49 25.64 33.17
CA GLU A 369 -14.88 26.92 33.54
C GLU A 369 -15.28 27.22 34.99
N ALA A 370 -14.27 27.47 35.81
CA ALA A 370 -14.29 27.60 37.27
C ALA A 370 -14.18 26.27 38.03
N ASP A 371 -13.14 26.20 38.85
CA ASP A 371 -12.86 25.22 39.90
C ASP A 371 -12.02 23.97 39.59
N THR A 372 -11.35 23.56 40.67
CA THR A 372 -10.09 22.86 40.81
C THR A 372 -10.07 21.37 40.44
N GLU A 373 -11.02 20.87 39.66
CA GLU A 373 -11.20 19.44 39.41
C GLU A 373 -11.25 19.12 37.91
N ASN A 374 -10.07 19.13 37.26
CA ASN A 374 -9.92 18.48 35.96
C ASN A 374 -10.25 16.97 36.13
N ARG A 375 -11.44 16.54 35.71
CA ARG A 375 -11.81 15.12 35.65
C ARG A 375 -10.90 14.40 34.65
N LYS A 376 -10.27 13.30 35.07
CA LYS A 376 -9.27 12.56 34.28
C LYS A 376 -9.77 11.15 33.98
N TRP A 377 -9.55 10.71 32.75
CA TRP A 377 -9.82 9.33 32.32
C TRP A 377 -8.71 8.39 32.79
N ILE A 378 -8.85 7.86 33.99
CA ILE A 378 -7.91 6.86 34.55
C ILE A 378 -8.68 5.58 34.85
N GLU A 379 -8.15 4.44 34.41
CA GLU A 379 -8.75 3.11 34.61
C GLU A 379 -10.19 3.00 34.06
N PHE A 380 -10.43 3.68 32.95
CA PHE A 380 -11.63 3.54 32.12
C PHE A 380 -11.59 2.24 31.32
N ALA A 381 -12.71 1.89 30.67
CA ALA A 381 -12.77 0.80 29.71
C ALA A 381 -13.02 1.34 28.30
N CYS A 382 -12.49 0.63 27.29
CA CYS A 382 -12.68 0.95 25.88
C CYS A 382 -12.95 -0.31 25.06
N ILE A 383 -13.73 -0.18 24.00
CA ILE A 383 -13.95 -1.26 23.03
C ILE A 383 -14.30 -0.68 21.65
N THR A 384 -13.99 -1.40 20.58
CA THR A 384 -14.48 -1.05 19.24
C THR A 384 -15.79 -1.78 18.95
N PHE A 385 -16.79 -1.05 18.47
CA PHE A 385 -18.03 -1.62 17.94
C PHE A 385 -18.42 -0.87 16.66
N ARG A 386 -18.68 -1.60 15.57
CA ARG A 386 -19.01 -1.03 14.24
C ARG A 386 -18.04 0.05 13.77
N ASN A 387 -16.74 -0.20 13.96
CA ASN A 387 -15.66 0.73 13.63
C ASN A 387 -15.65 2.05 14.43
N GLU A 388 -16.50 2.18 15.44
CA GLU A 388 -16.49 3.30 16.38
C GLU A 388 -15.86 2.85 17.69
N VAL A 389 -15.22 3.78 18.41
CA VAL A 389 -14.61 3.45 19.71
C VAL A 389 -15.50 3.94 20.82
N TYR A 390 -15.91 3.03 21.70
CA TYR A 390 -16.69 3.33 22.89
C TYR A 390 -15.78 3.41 24.10
N LEU A 391 -16.01 4.41 24.94
CA LEU A 391 -15.35 4.63 26.22
C LEU A 391 -16.40 4.69 27.32
N SER A 392 -16.09 4.13 28.48
CA SER A 392 -16.95 4.28 29.65
C SER A 392 -16.18 4.27 30.96
N GLY A 393 -16.72 5.00 31.94
CA GLY A 393 -16.28 5.04 33.32
C GLY A 393 -14.85 5.56 33.51
N GLY A 394 -14.29 5.28 34.68
CA GLY A 394 -12.98 5.77 35.11
C GLY A 394 -13.06 6.42 36.49
N LYS A 395 -11.91 6.58 37.16
CA LYS A 395 -11.86 6.97 38.59
C LYS A 395 -12.67 8.23 38.91
N GLU A 396 -12.49 9.27 38.11
CA GLU A 396 -13.11 10.59 38.26
C GLU A 396 -14.27 10.81 37.25
N THR A 397 -14.50 9.83 36.36
CA THR A 397 -15.46 9.88 35.24
C THR A 397 -16.41 8.68 35.32
N GLN A 398 -16.78 8.27 36.52
CA GLN A 398 -17.36 6.96 36.81
C GLN A 398 -18.62 6.64 35.99
N HIS A 399 -19.46 7.64 35.71
CA HIS A 399 -20.71 7.48 34.97
C HIS A 399 -20.59 7.80 33.47
N ASP A 400 -19.52 8.45 33.05
CA ASP A 400 -19.43 9.02 31.71
C ASP A 400 -19.26 7.90 30.67
N ALA A 401 -19.95 8.04 29.54
CA ALA A 401 -19.79 7.18 28.37
C ALA A 401 -19.69 8.02 27.10
N TRP A 402 -18.76 7.67 26.22
CA TRP A 402 -18.45 8.42 25.01
C TRP A 402 -18.20 7.50 23.83
N LYS A 403 -18.47 8.00 22.64
CA LYS A 403 -18.22 7.33 21.37
C LYS A 403 -17.36 8.20 20.46
N TYR A 404 -16.24 7.67 19.99
CA TYR A 404 -15.45 8.29 18.95
C TYR A 404 -15.94 7.81 17.59
N ASN A 405 -16.33 8.78 16.76
CA ASN A 405 -16.63 8.55 15.36
C ASN A 405 -15.38 8.90 14.53
N PRO A 406 -14.70 7.92 13.90
CA PRO A 406 -13.49 8.18 13.13
C PRO A 406 -13.72 9.06 11.91
N SER A 407 -14.85 8.89 11.21
CA SER A 407 -15.19 9.65 10.00
C SER A 407 -15.32 11.15 10.27
N LEU A 408 -15.85 11.52 11.44
CA LEU A 408 -15.96 12.92 11.88
C LEU A 408 -14.75 13.40 12.67
N ASN A 409 -13.84 12.48 13.03
CA ASN A 409 -12.76 12.70 13.98
C ASN A 409 -13.23 13.45 15.24
N LYS A 410 -14.30 12.97 15.89
CA LYS A 410 -14.92 13.61 17.06
C LYS A 410 -15.39 12.60 18.09
N TRP A 411 -15.29 12.99 19.36
CA TRP A 411 -15.93 12.31 20.49
C TRP A 411 -17.35 12.85 20.68
N ILE A 412 -18.30 11.94 20.87
CA ILE A 412 -19.73 12.19 21.06
C ILE A 412 -20.11 11.61 22.41
N GLN A 413 -20.74 12.40 23.27
CA GLN A 413 -21.19 11.91 24.58
C GLN A 413 -22.43 11.03 24.40
N LEU A 414 -22.44 9.90 25.10
CA LEU A 414 -23.56 8.95 25.16
C LEU A 414 -24.33 9.13 26.47
N GLU A 415 -25.41 8.37 26.62
CA GLU A 415 -26.12 8.25 27.90
C GLU A 415 -25.20 7.75 29.01
N TYR A 416 -25.36 8.30 30.21
CA TYR A 416 -24.54 7.95 31.37
C TYR A 416 -24.82 6.50 31.82
N LEU A 417 -23.79 5.83 32.34
CA LEU A 417 -23.95 4.53 32.98
C LEU A 417 -24.90 4.66 34.18
N ASN A 418 -25.78 3.68 34.38
CA ASN A 418 -26.67 3.68 35.54
C ASN A 418 -25.85 3.56 36.84
N ASN A 419 -24.82 2.72 36.83
CA ASN A 419 -23.89 2.57 37.95
C ASN A 419 -22.49 3.03 37.55
N GLY A 420 -22.01 4.06 38.25
CA GLY A 420 -20.67 4.61 38.08
C GLY A 420 -19.61 3.59 38.46
N ARG A 421 -18.58 3.44 37.62
CA ARG A 421 -17.55 2.42 37.82
C ARG A 421 -16.21 2.75 37.17
N TRP A 422 -15.16 2.09 37.66
CA TRP A 422 -13.80 2.09 37.13
C TRP A 422 -13.17 0.71 37.30
N ARG A 423 -12.08 0.44 36.57
CA ARG A 423 -11.43 -0.88 36.50
C ARG A 423 -12.36 -2.00 36.01
N HIS A 424 -13.47 -1.64 35.35
CA HIS A 424 -14.36 -2.56 34.65
C HIS A 424 -13.78 -2.92 33.27
N LYS A 425 -14.48 -3.80 32.56
CA LYS A 425 -14.20 -4.09 31.15
C LYS A 425 -15.45 -3.94 30.32
N MET A 426 -15.22 -3.69 29.03
CA MET A 426 -16.25 -3.65 28.01
C MET A 426 -16.05 -4.83 27.06
N ALA A 427 -17.16 -5.39 26.58
CA ALA A 427 -17.14 -6.38 25.52
C ALA A 427 -18.35 -6.17 24.62
N VAL A 428 -18.22 -6.46 23.34
CA VAL A 428 -19.36 -6.50 22.42
C VAL A 428 -19.94 -7.90 22.50
N LEU A 429 -21.27 -8.01 22.53
CA LEU A 429 -21.96 -9.27 22.32
C LEU A 429 -23.29 -8.99 21.60
N GLY A 430 -23.55 -9.69 20.49
CA GLY A 430 -24.88 -9.67 19.85
C GLY A 430 -25.36 -8.27 19.46
N GLY A 431 -24.43 -7.38 19.08
CA GLY A 431 -24.73 -6.02 18.63
C GLY A 431 -24.94 -4.99 19.73
N LYS A 432 -24.67 -5.37 20.98
CA LYS A 432 -24.71 -4.48 22.14
C LYS A 432 -23.33 -4.38 22.76
N VAL A 433 -23.08 -3.25 23.41
CA VAL A 433 -21.86 -3.03 24.19
C VAL A 433 -22.16 -3.30 25.66
N TYR A 434 -21.52 -4.33 26.21
CA TYR A 434 -21.65 -4.70 27.61
C TYR A 434 -20.56 -4.05 28.44
N VAL A 435 -20.95 -3.48 29.57
CA VAL A 435 -20.09 -2.94 30.63
C VAL A 435 -20.21 -3.87 31.83
N ILE A 436 -19.08 -4.45 32.24
CA ILE A 436 -19.06 -5.63 33.11
C ILE A 436 -18.29 -5.30 34.40
N GLY A 437 -18.89 -5.58 35.56
CA GLY A 437 -18.22 -5.55 36.87
C GLY A 437 -17.53 -4.22 37.19
N GLY A 438 -16.37 -4.28 37.86
CA GLY A 438 -15.54 -3.13 38.20
C GLY A 438 -15.58 -2.75 39.68
N PHE A 439 -15.32 -1.48 39.95
CA PHE A 439 -15.32 -0.89 41.29
C PHE A 439 -16.10 0.42 41.23
N ASP A 440 -16.94 0.73 42.21
CA ASP A 440 -17.69 2.00 42.30
C ASP A 440 -17.02 3.04 43.24
N GLY A 441 -15.83 2.71 43.76
CA GLY A 441 -15.14 3.51 44.77
C GLY A 441 -15.32 2.98 46.21
N ILE A 442 -16.35 2.16 46.45
CA ILE A 442 -16.69 1.57 47.76
C ILE A 442 -16.55 0.04 47.71
N GLN A 443 -17.23 -0.61 46.77
CA GLN A 443 -17.32 -2.06 46.63
C GLN A 443 -17.12 -2.54 45.19
N ARG A 444 -16.67 -3.79 45.06
CA ARG A 444 -16.54 -4.46 43.77
C ARG A 444 -17.91 -4.80 43.23
N GLN A 445 -18.13 -4.47 41.96
CA GLN A 445 -19.41 -4.61 41.30
C GLN A 445 -19.52 -5.98 40.63
N ASN A 446 -20.69 -6.62 40.76
CA ASN A 446 -21.09 -7.75 39.92
C ASN A 446 -22.10 -7.33 38.85
N SER A 447 -22.61 -6.10 38.88
CA SER A 447 -23.58 -5.59 37.91
C SER A 447 -23.01 -5.57 36.49
N VAL A 448 -23.87 -5.89 35.53
CA VAL A 448 -23.56 -5.88 34.10
C VAL A 448 -24.62 -5.04 33.39
N GLU A 449 -24.18 -4.10 32.57
CA GLU A 449 -25.07 -3.20 31.81
C GLU A 449 -24.83 -3.39 30.31
N ALA A 450 -25.90 -3.48 29.53
CA ALA A 450 -25.86 -3.57 28.07
C ALA A 450 -26.39 -2.29 27.46
N TYR A 451 -25.58 -1.66 26.62
CA TYR A 451 -25.94 -0.46 25.86
C TYR A 451 -26.71 -0.83 24.61
N ASP A 452 -27.87 -0.19 24.43
CA ASP A 452 -28.62 -0.19 23.19
C ASP A 452 -28.34 1.10 22.42
N SER A 453 -27.63 0.98 21.29
CA SER A 453 -27.27 2.12 20.45
C SER A 453 -28.45 2.76 19.72
N PHE A 454 -29.56 2.04 19.54
CA PHE A 454 -30.74 2.56 18.84
C PHE A 454 -31.54 3.51 19.74
N HIS A 455 -31.70 3.12 21.01
CA HIS A 455 -32.43 3.91 22.00
C HIS A 455 -31.52 4.83 22.83
N ASN A 456 -30.20 4.73 22.67
CA ASN A 456 -29.19 5.41 23.47
C ASN A 456 -29.45 5.23 24.98
N CYS A 457 -29.56 3.98 25.45
CA CYS A 457 -29.81 3.70 26.86
C CYS A 457 -29.07 2.46 27.34
N TRP A 458 -28.85 2.39 28.66
CA TRP A 458 -28.22 1.25 29.34
C TRP A 458 -29.27 0.41 30.05
N THR A 459 -29.22 -0.90 29.83
CA THR A 459 -30.13 -1.89 30.44
C THR A 459 -29.37 -2.89 31.29
N GLN A 460 -29.94 -3.32 32.41
CA GLN A 460 -29.29 -4.33 33.27
C GLN A 460 -29.33 -5.72 32.62
N ALA A 461 -28.21 -6.42 32.66
CA ALA A 461 -28.07 -7.83 32.29
C ALA A 461 -27.79 -8.69 33.54
N ALA A 462 -27.72 -10.01 33.38
CA ALA A 462 -27.45 -10.90 34.51
C ALA A 462 -26.13 -10.54 35.21
N PRO A 463 -26.11 -10.46 36.56
CA PRO A 463 -24.91 -10.11 37.30
C PRO A 463 -23.89 -11.25 37.31
N LEU A 464 -22.61 -10.90 37.42
CA LEU A 464 -21.53 -11.87 37.61
C LEU A 464 -21.75 -12.72 38.86
N MET A 465 -21.33 -13.99 38.80
CA MET A 465 -21.33 -14.87 39.98
C MET A 465 -20.29 -14.44 41.01
N LEU A 466 -19.14 -13.96 40.54
CA LEU A 466 -18.06 -13.40 41.36
C LEU A 466 -17.81 -11.95 40.94
N ASN A 467 -18.03 -11.02 41.86
CA ASN A 467 -17.70 -9.61 41.73
C ASN A 467 -16.19 -9.42 41.57
N VAL A 468 -15.76 -8.75 40.50
CA VAL A 468 -14.32 -8.57 40.20
C VAL A 468 -14.05 -7.19 39.61
N SER A 469 -12.86 -6.65 39.87
CA SER A 469 -12.28 -5.53 39.10
C SER A 469 -10.94 -5.92 38.49
N SER A 470 -10.46 -5.13 37.53
CA SER A 470 -9.14 -5.32 36.92
C SER A 470 -8.96 -6.71 36.31
N PHE A 471 -10.05 -7.32 35.86
CA PHE A 471 -10.10 -8.62 35.18
C PHE A 471 -9.91 -8.45 33.66
N ALA A 472 -9.77 -9.55 32.95
CA ALA A 472 -9.75 -9.58 31.50
C ALA A 472 -11.12 -10.02 30.96
N ALA A 473 -11.60 -9.41 29.88
CA ALA A 473 -12.87 -9.78 29.27
C ALA A 473 -12.75 -9.91 27.75
N SER A 474 -13.47 -10.86 27.17
CA SER A 474 -13.60 -10.99 25.72
C SER A 474 -14.87 -11.73 25.33
N ALA A 475 -15.29 -11.56 24.08
CA ALA A 475 -16.44 -12.26 23.51
C ALA A 475 -15.96 -13.31 22.50
N TYR A 476 -16.51 -14.51 22.58
CA TYR A 476 -16.24 -15.57 21.62
C TYR A 476 -17.47 -16.46 21.44
N ASN A 477 -17.83 -16.72 20.18
CA ASN A 477 -18.91 -17.62 19.79
C ASN A 477 -20.23 -17.35 20.55
N GLU A 478 -20.73 -16.12 20.45
CA GLU A 478 -21.98 -15.65 21.08
C GLU A 478 -22.00 -15.74 22.62
N LYS A 479 -20.83 -15.78 23.28
CA LYS A 479 -20.71 -15.76 24.76
C LYS A 479 -19.67 -14.76 25.24
N LEU A 480 -19.87 -14.21 26.45
CA LEU A 480 -18.87 -13.38 27.11
C LEU A 480 -18.05 -14.20 28.09
N TYR A 481 -16.76 -13.90 28.18
CA TYR A 481 -15.83 -14.51 29.11
C TYR A 481 -15.21 -13.43 29.99
N VAL A 482 -15.22 -13.66 31.30
CA VAL A 482 -14.59 -12.84 32.33
C VAL A 482 -13.55 -13.70 33.03
N ILE A 483 -12.30 -13.29 32.94
CA ILE A 483 -11.14 -14.09 33.35
C ILE A 483 -10.38 -13.34 34.43
N GLY A 484 -10.20 -13.99 35.58
CA GLY A 484 -9.38 -13.50 36.68
C GLY A 484 -9.92 -12.21 37.32
N GLY A 485 -9.00 -11.36 37.77
CA GLY A 485 -9.28 -10.09 38.44
C GLY A 485 -9.11 -10.13 39.95
N GLY A 486 -9.42 -9.00 40.59
CA GLY A 486 -9.39 -8.85 42.04
C GLY A 486 -10.80 -8.87 42.64
N PRO A 487 -11.21 -9.97 43.31
CA PRO A 487 -12.51 -10.02 44.00
C PRO A 487 -12.53 -9.16 45.27
N ASN A 488 -11.36 -8.86 45.83
CA ASN A 488 -11.18 -7.97 46.98
C ASN A 488 -9.83 -7.20 46.87
N GLY A 489 -9.52 -6.35 47.85
CA GLY A 489 -8.37 -5.44 47.78
C GLY A 489 -6.99 -6.10 47.76
N LYS A 490 -6.85 -7.34 48.26
CA LYS A 490 -5.55 -8.01 48.42
C LYS A 490 -5.36 -9.23 47.53
N LEU A 491 -6.43 -9.97 47.20
CA LEU A 491 -6.35 -11.23 46.45
C LEU A 491 -6.59 -11.03 44.96
N SER A 492 -6.04 -11.95 44.17
CA SER A 492 -6.40 -12.17 42.77
C SER A 492 -7.21 -13.46 42.67
N THR A 493 -7.85 -13.71 41.54
CA THR A 493 -8.53 -14.98 41.26
C THR A 493 -8.08 -15.57 39.92
N ASP A 494 -8.18 -16.88 39.81
CA ASP A 494 -7.96 -17.69 38.61
C ASP A 494 -9.27 -18.03 37.89
N LYS A 495 -10.43 -17.68 38.46
CA LYS A 495 -11.73 -18.12 37.95
C LYS A 495 -12.05 -17.50 36.58
N THR A 496 -12.58 -18.35 35.71
CA THR A 496 -13.16 -17.96 34.42
C THR A 496 -14.68 -18.08 34.50
N GLN A 497 -15.39 -16.99 34.23
CA GLN A 497 -16.85 -16.91 34.21
C GLN A 497 -17.32 -16.72 32.77
N CYS A 498 -18.33 -17.45 32.34
CA CYS A 498 -18.89 -17.42 30.98
C CYS A 498 -20.37 -17.05 31.03
N PHE A 499 -20.76 -16.00 30.34
CA PHE A 499 -22.14 -15.58 30.18
C PHE A 499 -22.74 -16.18 28.92
N ASP A 500 -23.90 -16.81 29.06
CA ASP A 500 -24.71 -17.25 27.95
C ASP A 500 -25.92 -16.32 27.79
N PRO A 501 -26.01 -15.53 26.71
CA PRO A 501 -27.15 -14.63 26.50
C PRO A 501 -28.47 -15.37 26.26
N SER A 502 -28.43 -16.63 25.82
CA SER A 502 -29.65 -17.40 25.52
C SER A 502 -30.39 -17.84 26.79
N THR A 503 -29.64 -18.12 27.86
CA THR A 503 -30.20 -18.41 29.19
C THR A 503 -30.18 -17.20 30.11
N ASN A 504 -29.46 -16.14 29.74
CA ASN A 504 -29.17 -14.99 30.59
C ASN A 504 -28.55 -15.39 31.93
N GLU A 505 -27.60 -16.34 31.89
CA GLU A 505 -26.93 -16.89 33.08
C GLU A 505 -25.42 -16.94 32.92
N TRP A 506 -24.72 -16.92 34.05
CA TRP A 506 -23.26 -17.09 34.12
C TRP A 506 -22.91 -18.49 34.62
N SER A 507 -21.83 -19.07 34.10
CA SER A 507 -21.29 -20.37 34.48
C SER A 507 -19.77 -20.34 34.65
N PHE A 508 -19.22 -21.22 35.50
CA PHE A 508 -17.76 -21.32 35.67
C PHE A 508 -17.16 -22.22 34.60
N LYS A 509 -15.96 -21.84 34.14
CA LYS A 509 -15.12 -22.58 33.20
C LYS A 509 -13.78 -22.94 33.81
N SER A 510 -12.94 -23.65 33.06
CA SER A 510 -11.60 -24.02 33.52
C SER A 510 -10.83 -22.80 34.04
N PRO A 511 -10.25 -22.90 35.24
CA PRO A 511 -9.51 -21.81 35.85
C PRO A 511 -8.23 -21.53 35.07
N MET A 512 -7.84 -20.26 35.01
CA MET A 512 -6.59 -19.81 34.43
C MET A 512 -5.40 -20.40 35.21
N PRO A 513 -4.27 -20.75 34.55
CA PRO A 513 -3.15 -21.41 35.24
C PRO A 513 -2.49 -20.60 36.36
N VAL A 514 -2.68 -19.28 36.37
CA VAL A 514 -2.09 -18.34 37.34
C VAL A 514 -3.18 -17.37 37.77
N GLU A 515 -3.30 -17.08 39.06
CA GLU A 515 -4.17 -16.01 39.54
C GLU A 515 -3.61 -14.63 39.17
N ALA A 516 -4.42 -13.76 38.56
CA ALA A 516 -3.93 -12.45 38.12
C ALA A 516 -5.01 -11.38 38.13
N LYS A 517 -4.57 -10.13 38.35
CA LYS A 517 -5.34 -8.89 38.17
C LYS A 517 -4.54 -7.90 37.35
N CYS A 518 -5.18 -6.84 36.88
CA CYS A 518 -4.62 -5.87 35.94
C CYS A 518 -4.21 -6.50 34.60
N ILE A 519 -5.04 -7.46 34.15
CA ILE A 519 -4.88 -8.21 32.91
C ILE A 519 -5.87 -7.73 31.85
N ASN A 520 -5.59 -8.03 30.58
CA ASN A 520 -6.48 -7.79 29.45
C ASN A 520 -6.54 -9.02 28.55
N ALA A 521 -7.64 -9.15 27.82
CA ALA A 521 -7.84 -10.24 26.87
C ALA A 521 -8.25 -9.72 25.50
N VAL A 522 -7.88 -10.48 24.48
CA VAL A 522 -8.37 -10.28 23.12
C VAL A 522 -8.73 -11.63 22.51
N THR A 523 -9.85 -11.67 21.80
CA THR A 523 -10.22 -12.83 20.98
C THR A 523 -9.51 -12.72 19.65
N PHE A 524 -8.78 -13.77 19.30
CA PHE A 524 -8.03 -13.83 18.05
C PHE A 524 -8.12 -15.24 17.48
N LYS A 525 -8.64 -15.36 16.26
CA LYS A 525 -9.00 -16.64 15.65
C LYS A 525 -9.94 -17.42 16.58
N GLU A 526 -9.62 -18.68 16.91
CA GLU A 526 -10.46 -19.55 17.74
C GLU A 526 -10.12 -19.51 19.24
N HIS A 527 -9.29 -18.58 19.70
CA HIS A 527 -8.77 -18.55 21.06
C HIS A 527 -8.92 -17.16 21.70
N ILE A 528 -9.01 -17.14 23.03
CA ILE A 528 -8.96 -15.93 23.84
C ILE A 528 -7.54 -15.82 24.43
N TYR A 529 -6.81 -14.78 24.04
CA TYR A 529 -5.46 -14.54 24.50
C TYR A 529 -5.47 -13.57 25.67
N VAL A 530 -4.72 -13.87 26.73
CA VAL A 530 -4.68 -13.10 27.97
C VAL A 530 -3.24 -12.72 28.30
N ALA A 531 -3.03 -11.43 28.57
CA ALA A 531 -1.74 -10.87 28.96
C ALA A 531 -1.88 -9.79 30.04
N GLY A 532 -0.78 -9.47 30.70
CA GLY A 532 -0.67 -8.39 31.67
C GLY A 532 -0.61 -8.87 33.12
N GLY A 533 -0.93 -7.98 34.05
CA GLY A 533 -0.71 -8.22 35.47
C GLY A 533 0.76 -8.51 35.80
N ALA A 534 0.98 -9.28 36.87
CA ALA A 534 2.30 -9.80 37.25
C ALA A 534 2.70 -11.05 36.44
N MET A 535 1.98 -11.36 35.36
CA MET A 535 2.29 -12.53 34.53
C MET A 535 3.44 -12.21 33.56
N LYS A 536 4.42 -13.10 33.49
CA LYS A 536 5.52 -13.09 32.53
C LYS A 536 5.22 -13.97 31.32
N ALA A 537 3.95 -14.04 30.90
CA ALA A 537 3.49 -14.97 29.88
C ALA A 537 2.27 -14.45 29.14
N LEU A 538 2.13 -14.90 27.89
CA LEU A 538 0.91 -14.83 27.11
C LEU A 538 0.23 -16.21 27.18
N TYR A 539 -0.99 -16.26 27.72
CA TYR A 539 -1.80 -17.48 27.76
C TYR A 539 -2.89 -17.42 26.70
N SER A 540 -3.28 -18.57 26.17
CA SER A 540 -4.47 -18.72 25.35
C SER A 540 -5.44 -19.68 26.03
N TYR A 541 -6.71 -19.32 25.99
CA TYR A 541 -7.83 -20.16 26.40
C TYR A 541 -8.59 -20.58 25.14
N ASN A 542 -8.84 -21.88 25.01
CA ASN A 542 -9.68 -22.43 23.96
C ASN A 542 -11.09 -22.67 24.53
N PRO A 543 -12.11 -21.86 24.16
CA PRO A 543 -13.43 -22.01 24.73
C PRO A 543 -14.19 -23.25 24.25
N ARG A 544 -13.77 -23.87 23.13
CA ARG A 544 -14.38 -25.09 22.58
C ARG A 544 -14.00 -26.32 23.39
N PHE A 545 -12.74 -26.41 23.82
CA PHE A 545 -12.24 -27.52 24.64
C PHE A 545 -12.17 -27.21 26.13
N ASP A 546 -12.51 -25.98 26.53
CA ASP A 546 -12.43 -25.49 27.91
C ASP A 546 -11.04 -25.74 28.53
N SER A 547 -10.00 -25.35 27.80
CA SER A 547 -8.60 -25.66 28.14
C SER A 547 -7.67 -24.47 27.94
N TRP A 548 -6.68 -24.35 28.83
CA TRP A 548 -5.65 -23.31 28.79
C TRP A 548 -4.32 -23.83 28.25
N SER A 549 -3.61 -22.99 27.50
CA SER A 549 -2.27 -23.27 26.98
C SER A 549 -1.34 -22.06 27.11
N LEU A 550 -0.06 -22.31 27.39
CA LEU A 550 0.99 -21.30 27.38
C LEU A 550 1.43 -21.05 25.93
N VAL A 551 1.32 -19.80 25.46
CA VAL A 551 1.70 -19.42 24.10
C VAL A 551 3.19 -19.06 24.04
N THR A 552 3.60 -18.12 24.88
CA THR A 552 5.00 -17.66 24.96
C THR A 552 5.28 -17.00 26.31
N ARG A 553 6.56 -16.88 26.66
CA ARG A 553 7.03 -16.18 27.86
C ARG A 553 7.51 -14.78 27.49
N LEU A 554 7.12 -13.81 28.31
CA LEU A 554 7.55 -12.42 28.21
C LEU A 554 8.80 -12.21 29.08
N ALA A 555 9.71 -11.34 28.65
CA ALA A 555 10.93 -11.04 29.40
C ALA A 555 10.66 -10.33 30.74
N HIS A 556 9.63 -9.48 30.78
CA HIS A 556 9.26 -8.65 31.93
C HIS A 556 7.76 -8.69 32.17
N GLU A 557 7.35 -8.42 33.41
CA GLU A 557 5.94 -8.16 33.73
C GLU A 557 5.44 -6.91 32.99
N ARG A 558 4.16 -6.91 32.63
CA ARG A 558 3.51 -5.80 31.90
C ARG A 558 2.14 -5.52 32.48
N ALA A 559 2.10 -5.12 33.75
CA ALA A 559 0.84 -4.81 34.43
C ALA A 559 0.11 -3.66 33.74
N SER A 560 -1.22 -3.77 33.60
CA SER A 560 -2.06 -2.74 32.97
C SER A 560 -1.62 -2.36 31.55
N CYS A 561 -1.08 -3.31 30.77
CA CYS A 561 -0.78 -3.16 29.36
C CYS A 561 -2.06 -3.20 28.50
N GLY A 562 -2.01 -2.68 27.28
CA GLY A 562 -3.07 -2.86 26.29
C GLY A 562 -2.81 -4.08 25.42
N ILE A 563 -3.86 -4.80 25.00
CA ILE A 563 -3.77 -5.89 24.04
C ILE A 563 -4.88 -5.75 22.99
N ALA A 564 -4.54 -5.82 21.70
CA ALA A 564 -5.53 -5.89 20.63
C ALA A 564 -5.03 -6.70 19.44
N ALA A 565 -5.97 -7.24 18.67
CA ALA A 565 -5.71 -7.98 17.44
C ALA A 565 -5.83 -7.02 16.24
N CYS A 566 -4.82 -6.98 15.39
CA CYS A 566 -4.73 -6.07 14.26
C CYS A 566 -3.92 -6.72 13.14
N ASN A 567 -4.39 -6.63 11.88
CA ASN A 567 -3.76 -7.18 10.69
C ASN A 567 -3.32 -8.66 10.86
N ASN A 568 -4.22 -9.49 11.38
CA ASN A 568 -3.97 -10.93 11.65
C ASN A 568 -2.78 -11.20 12.61
N LYS A 569 -2.45 -10.24 13.49
CA LYS A 569 -1.45 -10.39 14.56
C LYS A 569 -1.98 -9.83 15.88
N ILE A 570 -1.30 -10.16 16.99
CA ILE A 570 -1.65 -9.65 18.32
C ILE A 570 -0.59 -8.65 18.77
N PHE A 571 -1.03 -7.45 19.18
CA PHE A 571 -0.14 -6.41 19.67
C PHE A 571 -0.35 -6.21 21.18
N ILE A 572 0.76 -6.19 21.93
CA ILE A 572 0.80 -5.88 23.36
C ILE A 572 1.53 -4.57 23.53
N THR A 573 0.88 -3.59 24.16
CA THR A 573 1.39 -2.21 24.22
C THR A 573 1.52 -1.69 25.63
N GLY A 574 2.63 -1.02 25.90
CA GLY A 574 2.91 -0.34 27.15
C GLY A 574 2.77 -1.23 28.38
N GLY A 575 2.20 -0.67 29.44
CA GLY A 575 2.07 -1.28 30.76
C GLY A 575 3.16 -0.81 31.73
N ARG A 576 3.26 -1.50 32.86
CA ARG A 576 4.29 -1.27 33.88
C ARG A 576 5.10 -2.52 34.15
N ASP A 577 6.39 -2.33 34.39
CA ASP A 577 7.30 -3.41 34.77
C ASP A 577 7.25 -3.70 36.29
N GLU A 578 8.09 -4.65 36.72
CA GLU A 578 8.28 -5.06 38.12
C GLU A 578 8.74 -3.91 39.04
N LYS A 579 9.38 -2.89 38.47
CA LYS A 579 9.85 -1.69 39.17
C LYS A 579 8.80 -0.58 39.16
N ASN A 580 7.61 -0.85 38.64
CA ASN A 580 6.52 0.11 38.44
C ASN A 580 6.85 1.23 37.45
N GLU A 581 7.83 1.01 36.57
CA GLU A 581 8.20 1.93 35.48
C GLU A 581 7.30 1.72 34.27
N VAL A 582 6.95 2.80 33.58
CA VAL A 582 6.11 2.73 32.38
C VAL A 582 6.90 2.21 31.19
N ILE A 583 6.33 1.23 30.49
CA ILE A 583 6.92 0.61 29.31
C ILE A 583 6.41 1.35 28.06
N ALA A 584 7.30 1.59 27.11
CA ALA A 584 6.96 2.19 25.82
C ALA A 584 7.01 1.18 24.66
N THR A 585 7.57 -0.01 24.86
CA THR A 585 7.75 -0.98 23.78
C THR A 585 6.43 -1.67 23.40
N VAL A 586 6.27 -1.90 22.09
CA VAL A 586 5.14 -2.60 21.48
C VAL A 586 5.62 -3.97 21.00
N LEU A 587 5.07 -5.02 21.62
CA LEU A 587 5.34 -6.39 21.21
C LEU A 587 4.28 -6.86 20.22
N CYS A 588 4.71 -7.61 19.21
CA CYS A 588 3.85 -8.24 18.22
C CYS A 588 4.02 -9.75 18.29
N TRP A 589 2.93 -10.46 18.46
CA TRP A 589 2.87 -11.90 18.36
C TRP A 589 2.26 -12.28 17.00
N ASP A 590 3.08 -12.95 16.20
CA ASP A 590 2.66 -13.52 14.94
C ASP A 590 2.34 -15.01 15.13
N ALA A 591 1.07 -15.36 14.99
CA ALA A 591 0.61 -16.74 15.21
C ALA A 591 1.03 -17.71 14.10
N GLU A 592 1.36 -17.22 12.91
CA GLU A 592 1.78 -18.07 11.78
C GLU A 592 3.26 -18.44 11.91
N SER A 593 4.11 -17.45 12.24
CA SER A 593 5.53 -17.69 12.47
C SER A 593 5.86 -18.14 13.89
N GLN A 594 4.90 -18.07 14.82
CA GLN A 594 5.05 -18.33 16.25
C GLN A 594 6.21 -17.54 16.90
N LYS A 595 6.39 -16.29 16.45
CA LYS A 595 7.47 -15.41 16.93
C LYS A 595 6.88 -14.18 17.61
N LEU A 596 7.52 -13.82 18.71
CA LEU A 596 7.30 -12.56 19.41
C LEU A 596 8.39 -11.58 18.98
N THR A 597 8.02 -10.48 18.33
CA THR A 597 8.93 -9.42 17.88
C THR A 597 8.62 -8.12 18.61
N GLU A 598 9.64 -7.28 18.77
CA GLU A 598 9.43 -5.87 19.15
C GLU A 598 9.35 -5.04 17.87
N GLU A 599 8.17 -4.51 17.58
CA GLU A 599 7.93 -3.81 16.30
C GLU A 599 8.28 -2.32 16.38
N CYS A 600 7.94 -1.68 17.50
CA CYS A 600 8.15 -0.25 17.67
C CYS A 600 8.11 0.19 19.14
N VAL A 601 8.42 1.47 19.37
CA VAL A 601 8.39 2.11 20.68
C VAL A 601 7.43 3.30 20.62
N LEU A 602 6.52 3.37 21.59
CA LEU A 602 5.61 4.50 21.77
C LEU A 602 6.40 5.77 22.09
N PRO A 603 5.92 6.96 21.67
CA PRO A 603 6.57 8.23 21.96
C PRO A 603 6.79 8.47 23.46
N ARG A 604 5.95 7.82 24.28
CA ARG A 604 5.97 7.88 25.73
C ARG A 604 5.47 6.56 26.29
N GLY A 605 6.10 6.09 27.36
CA GLY A 605 5.61 4.94 28.12
C GLY A 605 4.26 5.27 28.77
N VAL A 606 3.28 4.38 28.58
CA VAL A 606 1.91 4.55 29.07
C VAL A 606 1.42 3.26 29.73
N SER A 607 0.56 3.41 30.73
CA SER A 607 -0.14 2.32 31.41
C SER A 607 -1.59 2.70 31.67
N HIS A 608 -2.46 1.70 31.89
CA HIS A 608 -3.90 1.92 32.06
C HIS A 608 -4.55 2.64 30.86
N HIS A 609 -3.91 2.56 29.69
CA HIS A 609 -4.43 3.09 28.42
C HIS A 609 -5.40 2.10 27.80
N GLY A 610 -6.29 2.64 26.97
CA GLY A 610 -7.10 1.85 26.07
C GLY A 610 -6.28 1.40 24.87
N SER A 611 -6.55 0.18 24.40
CA SER A 611 -5.91 -0.40 23.22
C SER A 611 -6.98 -1.12 22.42
N VAL A 612 -7.27 -0.61 21.23
CA VAL A 612 -8.35 -1.11 20.38
C VAL A 612 -7.92 -1.07 18.92
N THR A 613 -8.63 -1.80 18.07
CA THR A 613 -8.38 -1.82 16.62
C THR A 613 -9.53 -1.10 15.92
N VAL A 614 -9.20 -0.22 14.98
CA VAL A 614 -10.15 0.54 14.15
C VAL A 614 -9.78 0.30 12.69
N LYS A 615 -10.78 0.04 11.85
CA LYS A 615 -10.64 -0.12 10.41
C LYS A 615 -10.75 1.28 9.77
N ARG A 616 -9.70 1.79 9.11
CA ARG A 616 -9.77 3.03 8.29
C ARG A 616 -10.28 4.29 9.04
N ILE A 617 -9.36 5.17 9.41
CA ILE A 617 -9.67 6.43 10.13
C ILE A 617 -10.03 7.58 9.17
N THR A 618 -9.74 7.42 7.88
CA THR A 618 -9.93 8.44 6.85
C THR A 618 -11.18 8.16 5.99
N PRO A 619 -11.90 9.20 5.53
CA PRO A 619 -13.03 9.07 4.59
C PRO A 619 -12.67 8.27 3.32
N SER A 620 -13.66 7.64 2.66
CA SER A 620 -13.43 6.77 1.47
C SER A 620 -12.88 7.54 0.28
N ASP A 621 -13.21 8.81 0.22
CA ASP A 621 -12.84 9.77 -0.82
C ASP A 621 -11.53 10.52 -0.50
N SER A 622 -10.75 10.02 0.48
CA SER A 622 -9.47 10.62 0.83
C SER A 622 -8.47 10.46 -0.31
N PHE A 623 -7.98 11.59 -0.83
CA PHE A 623 -6.97 11.63 -1.89
C PHE A 623 -5.56 11.64 -1.29
N TYR A 624 -4.76 10.64 -1.63
CA TYR A 624 -3.38 10.48 -1.18
C TYR A 624 -2.39 10.91 -2.25
N PHE A 625 -1.53 11.87 -1.93
CA PHE A 625 -0.42 12.25 -2.79
C PHE A 625 0.88 12.38 -2.01
N SER A 626 2.00 12.15 -2.70
CA SER A 626 3.36 12.30 -2.17
C SER A 626 4.23 13.01 -3.19
N ILE A 627 5.41 13.48 -2.79
CA ILE A 627 6.37 14.14 -3.68
C ILE A 627 7.73 13.44 -3.63
N LEU A 628 8.24 13.11 -4.81
CA LEU A 628 9.59 12.58 -4.98
C LEU A 628 10.53 13.68 -5.49
N ARG A 629 11.81 13.51 -5.17
CA ARG A 629 12.89 14.40 -5.61
C ARG A 629 14.08 13.57 -6.06
N ASN A 630 14.83 14.09 -7.02
CA ASN A 630 16.05 13.47 -7.50
C ASN A 630 17.07 13.27 -6.35
N PRO A 631 17.43 12.01 -6.03
CA PRO A 631 18.34 11.69 -4.92
C PRO A 631 19.71 12.36 -5.02
N VAL A 632 20.22 12.60 -6.23
CA VAL A 632 21.53 13.23 -6.45
C VAL A 632 21.52 14.68 -5.98
N THR A 633 20.52 15.45 -6.42
CA THR A 633 20.39 16.86 -6.02
C THR A 633 20.04 17.01 -4.54
N MET A 634 19.33 16.02 -4.00
CA MET A 634 19.00 15.96 -2.59
C MET A 634 20.25 15.71 -1.74
N MET A 635 21.11 14.77 -2.13
CA MET A 635 22.31 14.40 -1.38
C MET A 635 23.30 15.57 -1.27
N GLU A 636 23.57 16.30 -2.37
CA GLU A 636 24.41 17.52 -2.32
C GLU A 636 23.86 18.53 -1.31
N SER A 637 22.55 18.76 -1.38
CA SER A 637 21.91 19.76 -0.55
C SER A 637 21.87 19.35 0.91
N THR A 638 21.70 18.05 1.16
CA THR A 638 21.66 17.46 2.49
C THR A 638 23.02 17.49 3.15
N PHE A 639 24.08 17.10 2.43
CA PHE A 639 25.46 17.19 2.92
C PHE A 639 25.85 18.63 3.28
N SER A 640 25.50 19.58 2.43
CA SER A 640 25.86 21.00 2.63
C SER A 640 25.06 21.66 3.75
N TYR A 641 23.78 21.32 3.89
CA TYR A 641 22.90 21.89 4.92
C TYR A 641 23.16 21.24 6.28
N TYR A 642 23.23 19.90 6.32
CA TYR A 642 23.40 19.11 7.53
C TYR A 642 24.85 18.77 7.84
N LYS A 643 25.82 19.58 7.40
CA LYS A 643 27.26 19.34 7.62
C LYS A 643 27.65 19.07 9.09
N GLN A 644 26.83 19.54 10.04
CA GLN A 644 27.08 19.42 11.48
C GLN A 644 26.51 18.14 12.12
N ILE A 645 25.86 17.25 11.35
CA ILE A 645 25.38 15.96 11.88
C ILE A 645 26.54 14.96 11.98
N PRO A 646 26.48 13.96 12.88
CA PRO A 646 27.60 13.03 13.10
C PRO A 646 28.10 12.34 11.84
N ALA A 647 27.21 11.95 10.92
CA ALA A 647 27.55 11.31 9.65
C ALA A 647 28.35 12.20 8.67
N PHE A 648 28.16 13.52 8.70
CA PHE A 648 28.81 14.45 7.75
C PHE A 648 29.88 15.32 8.38
N TYR A 649 29.91 15.39 9.72
CA TYR A 649 30.80 16.25 10.47
C TYR A 649 32.29 15.92 10.23
N SER A 650 32.61 14.64 10.18
CA SER A 650 33.99 14.14 10.06
C SER A 650 34.47 13.96 8.62
N ALA A 651 33.59 13.90 7.63
CA ALA A 651 33.98 13.92 6.23
C ALA A 651 34.20 15.37 5.80
N GLU A 652 35.30 15.72 5.13
CA GLU A 652 35.55 17.08 4.66
C GLU A 652 34.71 17.39 3.42
N THR A 653 34.66 16.45 2.48
CA THR A 653 33.96 16.58 1.20
C THR A 653 32.89 15.50 1.02
N LEU A 654 31.94 15.74 0.11
CA LEU A 654 30.91 14.75 -0.22
C LEU A 654 31.54 13.50 -0.87
N ASP A 655 32.59 13.67 -1.66
CA ASP A 655 33.32 12.56 -2.27
C ASP A 655 34.00 11.67 -1.24
N GLU A 656 34.60 12.24 -0.20
CA GLU A 656 35.22 11.48 0.88
C GLU A 656 34.18 10.64 1.63
N PHE A 657 33.03 11.21 1.94
CA PHE A 657 31.92 10.48 2.54
C PHE A 657 31.46 9.32 1.64
N LEU A 658 31.36 9.54 0.33
CA LEU A 658 30.87 8.54 -0.64
C LEU A 658 31.91 7.46 -0.98
N GLN A 659 33.20 7.69 -0.73
CA GLN A 659 34.25 6.67 -0.92
C GLN A 659 34.14 5.54 0.11
N ASP A 660 33.81 5.87 1.35
CA ASP A 660 33.58 4.88 2.41
C ASP A 660 32.43 5.31 3.32
N PRO A 661 31.17 5.19 2.87
CA PRO A 661 30.02 5.65 3.64
C PRO A 661 29.86 4.94 4.98
N GLN A 662 30.27 3.67 5.08
CA GLN A 662 30.10 2.85 6.29
C GLN A 662 31.04 3.29 7.42
N LYS A 663 32.19 3.88 7.08
CA LYS A 663 33.09 4.49 8.08
C LYS A 663 32.46 5.69 8.78
N TYR A 664 31.66 6.49 8.08
CA TYR A 664 31.10 7.74 8.61
C TYR A 664 29.65 7.59 9.09
N TYR A 665 28.88 6.70 8.46
CA TYR A 665 27.47 6.50 8.75
C TYR A 665 27.23 5.36 9.73
N ASN A 666 26.54 5.65 10.82
CA ASN A 666 26.00 4.65 11.75
C ASN A 666 24.50 4.91 11.97
N GLU A 667 23.67 3.91 11.71
CA GLU A 667 22.20 3.96 11.83
C GLU A 667 21.74 4.18 13.28
N SER A 668 22.50 3.70 14.27
CA SER A 668 22.12 3.81 15.68
C SER A 668 22.31 5.20 16.28
N LEU A 669 22.96 6.12 15.57
CA LEU A 669 23.24 7.48 16.05
C LEU A 669 22.11 8.45 15.69
N GLN A 670 21.74 9.30 16.65
CA GLN A 670 20.70 10.31 16.49
C GLN A 670 21.02 11.26 15.33
N GLU A 671 20.01 11.63 14.53
CA GLU A 671 20.11 12.56 13.37
C GLU A 671 20.89 12.02 12.16
N ASN A 672 21.51 10.84 12.23
CA ASN A 672 22.18 10.25 11.07
C ASN A 672 21.21 9.80 9.98
N SER A 673 19.92 9.58 10.30
CA SER A 673 18.87 9.30 9.30
C SER A 673 18.83 10.33 8.16
N TYR A 674 19.18 11.58 8.46
CA TYR A 674 19.26 12.66 7.48
C TYR A 674 20.32 12.41 6.39
N ALA A 675 21.38 11.65 6.68
CA ALA A 675 22.46 11.42 5.73
C ALA A 675 22.12 10.45 4.58
N ARG A 676 20.98 9.76 4.66
CA ARG A 676 20.56 8.78 3.64
C ARG A 676 19.28 9.20 2.93
N ASN A 677 18.21 9.51 3.67
CA ASN A 677 16.89 9.61 3.07
C ASN A 677 16.07 10.74 3.72
N LEU A 678 16.20 11.97 3.20
CA LEU A 678 15.58 13.16 3.82
C LEU A 678 14.27 13.59 3.17
N LEU A 679 14.06 13.28 1.88
CA LEU A 679 12.82 13.58 1.13
C LEU A 679 12.17 12.36 0.49
N THR A 680 12.81 11.18 0.52
CA THR A 680 12.12 9.89 0.33
C THR A 680 11.54 9.34 1.65
N PHE A 681 11.47 10.21 2.67
CA PHE A 681 10.91 9.97 4.00
C PHE A 681 9.42 9.57 3.96
N ASP A 682 8.70 9.85 2.87
CA ASP A 682 7.32 9.39 2.70
C ASP A 682 7.22 7.86 2.59
N PHE A 683 8.30 7.20 2.13
CA PHE A 683 8.32 5.76 1.89
C PHE A 683 9.24 4.97 2.82
N GLY A 684 10.29 5.60 3.38
CA GLY A 684 10.98 5.13 4.59
C GLY A 684 11.62 3.73 4.54
N PHE A 685 11.97 3.21 3.37
CA PHE A 685 12.54 1.86 3.24
C PHE A 685 13.99 1.77 3.72
N ASN A 686 14.37 0.60 4.27
CA ASN A 686 15.73 0.35 4.75
C ASN A 686 16.65 -0.03 3.58
N ASN A 687 17.55 0.87 3.21
CA ASN A 687 18.49 0.69 2.10
C ASN A 687 19.59 -0.38 2.37
N ASN A 688 19.67 -0.97 3.57
CA ASN A 688 20.56 -2.09 3.87
C ASN A 688 19.97 -3.46 3.45
N ASP A 689 18.71 -3.50 2.99
CA ASP A 689 18.09 -4.71 2.46
C ASP A 689 18.72 -5.12 1.11
N GLU A 690 18.92 -6.43 0.90
CA GLU A 690 19.45 -6.97 -0.36
C GLU A 690 18.66 -6.44 -1.58
N ASN A 691 19.39 -6.07 -2.63
CA ASN A 691 18.86 -5.51 -3.89
C ASN A 691 18.12 -6.58 -4.71
N ASN A 692 17.00 -7.06 -4.19
CA ASN A 692 16.14 -8.06 -4.82
C ASN A 692 15.05 -7.37 -5.64
N GLU A 693 15.11 -7.50 -6.97
CA GLU A 693 14.16 -6.88 -7.91
C GLU A 693 12.71 -7.23 -7.60
N THR A 694 12.44 -8.45 -7.10
CA THR A 694 11.10 -8.90 -6.71
C THR A 694 10.50 -8.02 -5.62
N ARG A 695 11.33 -7.59 -4.66
CA ARG A 695 10.88 -6.76 -3.53
C ARG A 695 10.65 -5.32 -3.96
N ILE A 696 11.52 -4.79 -4.83
CA ILE A 696 11.35 -3.45 -5.42
C ILE A 696 10.05 -3.37 -6.23
N ASN A 697 9.75 -4.38 -7.04
CA ASN A 697 8.50 -4.43 -7.81
C ASN A 697 7.27 -4.52 -6.90
N LYS A 698 7.32 -5.30 -5.81
CA LYS A 698 6.27 -5.30 -4.79
C LYS A 698 6.09 -3.93 -4.13
N THR A 699 7.18 -3.24 -3.84
CA THR A 699 7.16 -1.89 -3.27
C THR A 699 6.57 -0.88 -4.24
N ILE A 700 6.95 -0.91 -5.52
CA ILE A 700 6.36 -0.05 -6.55
C ILE A 700 4.85 -0.28 -6.63
N ALA A 701 4.42 -1.54 -6.72
CA ALA A 701 3.00 -1.89 -6.74
C ALA A 701 2.27 -1.43 -5.47
N PHE A 702 2.92 -1.49 -4.30
CA PHE A 702 2.37 -0.97 -3.05
C PHE A 702 2.18 0.56 -3.10
N ILE A 703 3.17 1.30 -3.60
CA ILE A 703 3.10 2.76 -3.71
C ILE A 703 2.01 3.17 -4.70
N GLU A 704 1.94 2.54 -5.88
CA GLU A 704 0.90 2.80 -6.88
C GLU A 704 -0.51 2.48 -6.37
N ARG A 705 -0.66 1.47 -5.50
CA ARG A 705 -1.94 1.16 -4.84
C ARG A 705 -2.31 2.14 -3.72
N THR A 706 -1.33 2.81 -3.12
CA THR A 706 -1.54 3.65 -1.94
C THR A 706 -1.74 5.13 -2.28
N PHE A 707 -1.05 5.63 -3.31
CA PHE A 707 -1.07 7.04 -3.65
C PHE A 707 -1.76 7.25 -5.00
N ASP A 708 -2.81 8.07 -5.00
CA ASP A 708 -3.52 8.49 -6.21
C ASP A 708 -2.62 9.32 -7.14
N LEU A 709 -1.65 10.06 -6.57
CA LEU A 709 -0.74 10.90 -7.34
C LEU A 709 0.64 11.04 -6.70
N ILE A 710 1.69 10.75 -7.48
CA ILE A 710 3.09 11.02 -7.10
C ILE A 710 3.60 12.22 -7.88
N LEU A 711 3.95 13.28 -7.16
CA LEU A 711 4.49 14.53 -7.69
C LEU A 711 6.01 14.43 -7.83
N ILE A 712 6.59 15.17 -8.78
CA ILE A 712 8.04 15.23 -9.00
C ILE A 712 8.53 16.66 -8.77
N SER A 713 9.44 16.85 -7.82
CA SER A 713 9.96 18.16 -7.42
C SER A 713 10.67 18.91 -8.55
N GLU A 714 11.32 18.20 -9.47
CA GLU A 714 11.98 18.76 -10.66
C GLU A 714 10.97 19.38 -11.64
N TYR A 715 9.76 18.83 -11.67
CA TYR A 715 8.62 19.27 -12.48
C TYR A 715 7.53 19.85 -11.57
N PHE A 716 7.94 20.72 -10.63
CA PHE A 716 7.03 21.21 -9.59
C PHE A 716 5.83 21.98 -10.15
N ASP A 717 6.02 22.81 -11.19
CA ASP A 717 4.92 23.56 -11.79
C ASP A 717 3.91 22.59 -12.46
N GLU A 718 4.39 21.60 -13.20
CA GLU A 718 3.58 20.54 -13.81
C GLU A 718 2.85 19.69 -12.76
N SER A 719 3.56 19.35 -11.67
CA SER A 719 3.02 18.62 -10.52
C SER A 719 1.89 19.38 -9.84
N MET A 720 2.03 20.69 -9.65
CA MET A 720 0.98 21.54 -9.08
C MET A 720 -0.25 21.64 -9.99
N ILE A 721 -0.08 21.63 -11.31
CA ILE A 721 -1.20 21.59 -12.25
C ILE A 721 -1.92 20.24 -12.22
N LEU A 722 -1.20 19.13 -12.10
CA LEU A 722 -1.83 17.82 -11.91
C LEU A 722 -2.63 17.76 -10.62
N LEU A 723 -2.05 18.23 -9.51
CA LEU A 723 -2.74 18.27 -8.21
C LEU A 723 -3.97 19.18 -8.26
N LYS A 724 -3.86 20.34 -8.92
CA LYS A 724 -4.99 21.24 -9.19
C LYS A 724 -6.14 20.51 -9.87
N ASN A 725 -5.83 19.75 -10.92
CA ASN A 725 -6.85 19.06 -11.71
C ASN A 725 -7.45 17.88 -10.95
N ALA A 726 -6.65 17.14 -10.17
CA ALA A 726 -7.11 16.02 -9.37
C ALA A 726 -8.05 16.47 -8.23
N LEU A 727 -7.72 17.58 -7.55
CA LEU A 727 -8.50 18.11 -6.43
C LEU A 727 -9.54 19.18 -6.82
N CYS A 728 -9.74 19.40 -8.13
CA CYS A 728 -10.65 20.41 -8.67
C CYS A 728 -10.38 21.84 -8.14
N TRP A 729 -9.11 22.16 -7.88
CA TRP A 729 -8.69 23.47 -7.38
C TRP A 729 -8.56 24.52 -8.49
N SER A 730 -8.51 25.79 -8.08
CA SER A 730 -8.22 26.91 -8.97
C SER A 730 -6.70 27.17 -9.07
N LEU A 731 -6.30 28.03 -10.02
CA LEU A 731 -4.91 28.49 -10.09
C LEU A 731 -4.48 29.34 -8.89
N ASP A 732 -5.44 29.91 -8.12
CA ASP A 732 -5.11 30.66 -6.89
C ASP A 732 -4.71 29.74 -5.73
N ASP A 733 -5.18 28.49 -5.73
CA ASP A 733 -4.93 27.53 -4.65
C ASP A 733 -3.54 26.90 -4.76
N VAL A 734 -2.99 26.80 -5.98
CA VAL A 734 -1.70 26.14 -6.26
C VAL A 734 -0.54 27.11 -6.54
N VAL A 735 -0.83 28.42 -6.65
CA VAL A 735 0.24 29.41 -6.88
C VAL A 735 1.09 29.57 -5.64
N SER A 736 2.40 29.41 -5.80
CA SER A 736 3.37 29.46 -4.70
C SER A 736 4.63 30.20 -5.07
N PHE A 737 5.33 30.73 -4.06
CA PHE A 737 6.66 31.32 -4.21
C PHE A 737 7.72 30.32 -3.78
N LYS A 738 8.87 30.35 -4.45
CA LYS A 738 9.99 29.48 -4.13
C LYS A 738 10.66 29.95 -2.84
N LEU A 739 10.26 29.39 -1.70
CA LEU A 739 10.84 29.69 -0.40
C LEU A 739 12.12 28.89 -0.15
N ASN A 740 12.89 29.32 0.84
CA ASN A 740 14.10 28.65 1.34
C ASN A 740 15.15 28.34 0.26
N SER A 741 15.24 29.17 -0.78
CA SER A 741 16.26 28.98 -1.83
C SER A 741 17.67 29.22 -1.27
N ARG A 742 18.56 28.24 -1.44
CA ARG A 742 19.99 28.42 -1.15
C ARG A 742 20.63 29.41 -2.12
N ASN A 743 21.46 30.29 -1.58
CA ASN A 743 22.28 31.20 -2.37
C ASN A 743 23.21 30.38 -3.29
N ASN A 744 23.26 30.72 -4.58
CA ASN A 744 24.04 29.98 -5.59
C ASN A 744 25.54 29.90 -5.26
N LYS A 745 26.09 30.84 -4.47
CA LYS A 745 27.49 30.78 -4.01
C LYS A 745 27.81 29.60 -3.09
N THR A 746 26.79 29.01 -2.47
CA THR A 746 26.93 27.89 -1.53
C THR A 746 26.61 26.53 -2.15
N LYS A 747 26.29 26.48 -3.46
CA LYS A 747 25.98 25.23 -4.17
C LYS A 747 27.22 24.68 -4.83
N THR A 748 27.51 23.41 -4.56
CA THR A 748 28.64 22.72 -5.18
C THR A 748 28.15 21.99 -6.42
N LYS A 749 28.85 22.13 -7.56
CA LYS A 749 28.58 21.29 -8.73
C LYS A 749 29.15 19.89 -8.46
N VAL A 750 28.30 18.89 -8.58
CA VAL A 750 28.65 17.48 -8.39
C VAL A 750 29.32 16.95 -9.67
N SER A 751 30.43 16.22 -9.54
CA SER A 751 31.10 15.60 -10.69
C SER A 751 30.34 14.35 -11.18
N LEU A 752 30.58 13.91 -12.42
CA LEU A 752 29.95 12.69 -12.96
C LEU A 752 30.28 11.44 -12.12
N GLN A 753 31.51 11.34 -11.61
CA GLN A 753 31.93 10.22 -10.75
C GLN A 753 31.23 10.27 -9.39
N THR A 754 31.12 11.44 -8.79
CA THR A 754 30.39 11.65 -7.54
C THR A 754 28.92 11.30 -7.70
N GLU A 755 28.30 11.67 -8.83
CA GLU A 755 26.91 11.38 -9.13
C GLU A 755 26.64 9.87 -9.19
N GLN A 756 27.51 9.08 -9.82
CA GLN A 756 27.40 7.62 -9.85
C GLN A 756 27.46 7.02 -8.44
N LYS A 757 28.42 7.47 -7.61
CA LYS A 757 28.51 7.02 -6.21
C LYS A 757 27.28 7.37 -5.39
N ILE A 758 26.65 8.53 -5.62
CA ILE A 758 25.39 8.89 -4.95
C ILE A 758 24.25 7.95 -5.37
N LYS A 759 24.18 7.58 -6.65
CA LYS A 759 23.18 6.65 -7.17
C LYS A 759 23.39 5.24 -6.60
N GLU A 760 24.63 4.81 -6.43
CA GLU A 760 24.95 3.53 -5.78
C GLU A 760 24.56 3.54 -4.29
N TRP A 761 24.95 4.59 -3.57
CA TRP A 761 24.61 4.76 -2.16
C TRP A 761 23.09 4.83 -1.91
N ASN A 762 22.34 5.41 -2.85
CA ASN A 762 20.87 5.51 -2.81
C ASN A 762 20.20 4.68 -3.91
N SER A 763 20.69 3.47 -4.16
CA SER A 763 20.26 2.63 -5.30
C SER A 763 18.76 2.34 -5.30
N TRP A 764 18.17 2.12 -4.13
CA TRP A 764 16.73 1.94 -3.95
C TRP A 764 15.94 3.19 -4.34
N ASP A 765 16.27 4.33 -3.76
CA ASP A 765 15.61 5.61 -4.04
C ASP A 765 15.76 6.02 -5.52
N TRP A 766 16.91 5.72 -6.11
CA TRP A 766 17.17 5.99 -7.53
C TRP A 766 16.26 5.16 -8.45
N LYS A 767 16.07 3.87 -8.17
CA LYS A 767 15.16 3.01 -8.94
C LYS A 767 13.71 3.47 -8.83
N LEU A 768 13.25 3.82 -7.62
CA LEU A 768 11.91 4.39 -7.40
C LEU A 768 11.74 5.71 -8.17
N TYR A 769 12.70 6.61 -8.09
CA TYR A 769 12.67 7.89 -8.82
C TYR A 769 12.58 7.66 -10.34
N LEU A 770 13.38 6.75 -10.91
CA LEU A 770 13.34 6.44 -12.34
C LEU A 770 11.96 5.94 -12.78
N TYR A 771 11.38 5.01 -12.01
CA TYR A 771 10.06 4.46 -12.31
C TYR A 771 8.99 5.57 -12.28
N PHE A 772 8.87 6.30 -11.16
CA PHE A 772 7.84 7.32 -11.01
C PHE A 772 8.05 8.53 -11.91
N ASN A 773 9.28 8.88 -12.28
CA ASN A 773 9.53 9.90 -13.30
C ASN A 773 8.97 9.45 -14.67
N SER A 774 9.17 8.20 -15.05
CA SER A 774 8.60 7.67 -16.30
C SER A 774 7.06 7.62 -16.26
N THR A 775 6.49 7.18 -15.14
CA THR A 775 5.04 7.07 -14.94
C THR A 775 4.39 8.46 -14.90
N PHE A 776 5.04 9.46 -14.28
CA PHE A 776 4.56 10.84 -14.23
C PHE A 776 4.27 11.40 -15.64
N TRP A 777 5.22 11.27 -16.56
CA TRP A 777 5.03 11.74 -17.94
C TRP A 777 3.98 10.93 -18.70
N ARG A 778 3.91 9.61 -18.47
CA ARG A 778 2.86 8.76 -19.04
C ARG A 778 1.47 9.19 -18.55
N THR A 779 1.34 9.53 -17.27
CA THR A 779 0.10 10.05 -16.69
C THR A 779 -0.28 11.40 -17.30
N ILE A 780 0.67 12.32 -17.48
CA ILE A 780 0.42 13.58 -18.19
C ILE A 780 -0.08 13.33 -19.61
N ASP A 781 0.58 12.43 -20.34
CA ASP A 781 0.23 12.11 -21.73
C ASP A 781 -1.17 11.51 -21.85
N LYS A 782 -1.57 10.65 -20.89
CA LYS A 782 -2.90 10.04 -20.84
C LYS A 782 -4.02 10.99 -20.39
N THR A 783 -3.77 11.86 -19.41
CA THR A 783 -4.83 12.62 -18.71
C THR A 783 -5.03 14.02 -19.27
N VAL A 784 -3.96 14.80 -19.42
CA VAL A 784 -4.01 16.23 -19.77
C VAL A 784 -3.50 16.48 -21.19
N GLY A 785 -2.48 15.74 -21.60
CA GLY A 785 -1.72 15.94 -22.84
C GLY A 785 -0.69 17.08 -22.73
N ARG A 786 0.50 16.89 -23.33
CA ARG A 786 1.63 17.84 -23.19
C ARG A 786 1.31 19.27 -23.64
N LYS A 787 0.54 19.43 -24.71
CA LYS A 787 0.19 20.78 -25.24
C LYS A 787 -0.63 21.58 -24.23
N LYS A 788 -1.63 20.95 -23.61
CA LYS A 788 -2.49 21.57 -22.60
C LYS A 788 -1.71 21.83 -21.31
N MET A 789 -0.90 20.88 -20.85
CA MET A 789 -0.02 21.05 -19.70
C MET A 789 0.91 22.26 -19.85
N ASN A 790 1.58 22.39 -21.01
CA ASN A 790 2.44 23.53 -21.30
C ASN A 790 1.70 24.87 -21.29
N LYS A 791 0.43 24.90 -21.70
CA LYS A 791 -0.41 26.10 -21.65
C LYS A 791 -0.73 26.48 -20.20
N GLU A 792 -1.22 25.53 -19.40
CA GLU A 792 -1.58 25.77 -18.00
C GLU A 792 -0.35 26.16 -17.14
N VAL A 793 0.80 25.54 -17.37
CA VAL A 793 2.06 25.92 -16.71
C VAL A 793 2.48 27.34 -17.08
N LYS A 794 2.33 27.76 -18.34
CA LYS A 794 2.59 29.16 -18.75
C LYS A 794 1.66 30.15 -18.04
N GLU A 795 0.39 29.80 -17.88
CA GLU A 795 -0.59 30.61 -17.16
C GLU A 795 -0.24 30.72 -15.67
N LEU A 796 0.10 29.60 -15.02
CA LEU A 796 0.57 29.55 -13.63
C LEU A 796 1.81 30.43 -13.42
N ARG A 797 2.82 30.30 -14.29
CA ARG A 797 4.04 31.13 -14.26
C ARG A 797 3.73 32.61 -14.44
N SER A 798 2.83 32.95 -15.35
CA SER A 798 2.42 34.34 -15.60
C SER A 798 1.71 34.94 -14.39
N LYS A 799 0.82 34.17 -13.75
CA LYS A 799 0.13 34.56 -12.53
C LYS A 799 1.09 34.74 -11.36
N ARG A 800 2.00 33.78 -11.14
CA ARG A 800 3.07 33.88 -10.13
C ARG A 800 3.90 35.15 -10.32
N ASN A 801 4.30 35.47 -11.55
CA ASN A 801 5.04 36.69 -11.85
C ASN A 801 4.26 37.97 -11.56
N ARG A 802 2.94 37.99 -11.82
CA ARG A 802 2.07 39.12 -11.46
C ARG A 802 1.99 39.29 -9.95
N LEU A 803 1.81 38.20 -9.21
CA LEU A 803 1.76 38.22 -7.74
C LEU A 803 3.10 38.65 -7.14
N MET A 804 4.23 38.16 -7.65
CA MET A 804 5.55 38.58 -7.17
C MET A 804 5.78 40.09 -7.36
N LYS A 805 5.34 40.67 -8.48
CA LYS A 805 5.44 42.13 -8.72
C LYS A 805 4.58 42.94 -7.75
N MET A 806 3.46 42.40 -7.31
CA MET A 806 2.54 43.05 -6.38
C MET A 806 3.04 42.91 -4.93
N CYS A 807 3.34 41.68 -4.51
CA CYS A 807 3.63 41.32 -3.13
C CYS A 807 5.03 41.68 -2.66
N LEU A 808 6.03 41.65 -3.54
CA LEU A 808 7.45 41.72 -3.14
C LEU A 808 8.02 43.11 -3.38
N LYS A 809 8.83 43.60 -2.44
CA LYS A 809 9.60 44.84 -2.61
C LYS A 809 10.72 44.65 -3.63
N GLU A 810 11.49 43.58 -3.48
CA GLU A 810 12.49 43.14 -4.45
C GLU A 810 11.96 41.90 -5.19
N ARG A 811 12.04 41.87 -6.53
CA ARG A 811 11.51 40.74 -7.34
C ARG A 811 12.21 39.41 -7.08
N ASN A 812 13.43 39.44 -6.54
CA ASN A 812 14.26 38.27 -6.28
C ASN A 812 14.38 38.02 -4.78
N SER A 813 14.71 36.78 -4.42
CA SER A 813 15.03 36.46 -3.03
C SER A 813 16.29 37.20 -2.58
N VAL A 814 16.30 37.59 -1.29
CA VAL A 814 17.35 38.37 -0.67
C VAL A 814 18.02 37.57 0.45
N ASP A 815 19.28 37.88 0.73
CA ASP A 815 19.98 37.29 1.87
C ASP A 815 19.27 37.64 3.18
N PRO A 816 19.30 36.74 4.18
CA PRO A 816 18.56 36.89 5.44
C PRO A 816 18.95 38.16 6.22
N SER A 817 20.17 38.68 6.02
CA SER A 817 20.63 39.96 6.59
C SER A 817 19.89 41.18 6.05
N LYS A 818 19.32 41.09 4.85
CA LYS A 818 18.57 42.17 4.18
C LYS A 818 17.07 42.11 4.46
N ILE A 819 16.60 41.08 5.16
CA ILE A 819 15.19 40.91 5.53
C ILE A 819 14.92 41.77 6.77
N LYS A 820 14.02 42.75 6.61
CA LYS A 820 13.72 43.71 7.68
C LYS A 820 12.76 43.16 8.73
N ASP A 821 11.80 42.34 8.31
CA ASP A 821 10.82 41.73 9.21
C ASP A 821 11.37 40.43 9.79
N GLU A 822 11.53 40.37 11.12
CA GLU A 822 12.03 39.17 11.79
C GLU A 822 11.10 37.97 11.64
N SER A 823 9.78 38.18 11.47
CA SER A 823 8.81 37.09 11.30
C SER A 823 8.95 36.37 9.96
N LEU A 824 9.59 37.02 8.98
CA LEU A 824 9.81 36.49 7.63
C LEU A 824 11.24 35.97 7.41
N LYS A 825 12.10 36.01 8.44
CA LYS A 825 13.47 35.49 8.32
C LYS A 825 13.46 33.96 8.29
N PRO A 826 13.98 33.32 7.23
CA PRO A 826 14.09 31.87 7.18
C PRO A 826 15.14 31.37 8.19
N LEU A 827 14.90 30.18 8.74
CA LEU A 827 15.84 29.55 9.66
C LEU A 827 17.17 29.25 8.93
N GLN A 828 18.28 29.60 9.58
CA GLN A 828 19.62 29.27 9.10
C GLN A 828 20.14 28.07 9.90
N TYR A 829 20.68 27.07 9.18
CA TYR A 829 21.29 25.89 9.78
C TYR A 829 22.54 25.51 8.96
N GLY A 830 23.61 25.14 9.67
CA GLY A 830 24.90 24.86 9.06
C GLY A 830 25.50 26.07 8.32
N ASN A 831 26.26 25.79 7.26
CA ASN A 831 27.01 26.80 6.50
C ASN A 831 26.23 27.34 5.27
N SER A 832 25.04 26.81 5.01
CA SER A 832 24.22 27.20 3.85
C SER A 832 23.42 28.46 4.14
N VAL A 833 23.50 29.46 3.25
CA VAL A 833 22.72 30.70 3.37
C VAL A 833 21.37 30.54 2.68
N ILE A 834 20.31 30.52 3.48
CA ILE A 834 18.92 30.39 3.03
C ILE A 834 18.31 31.77 2.81
N GLN A 835 17.88 32.06 1.59
CA GLN A 835 17.32 33.34 1.18
C GLN A 835 15.82 33.43 1.47
N GLY A 836 15.30 34.65 1.60
CA GLY A 836 13.88 34.95 1.81
C GLY A 836 13.42 36.18 1.03
N TYR A 837 12.31 36.79 1.43
CA TYR A 837 11.69 37.89 0.70
C TYR A 837 11.30 39.05 1.62
N ASN A 838 11.29 40.28 1.09
CA ASN A 838 10.67 41.43 1.76
C ASN A 838 9.31 41.73 1.13
N LEU A 839 8.32 41.97 1.98
CA LEU A 839 6.98 42.40 1.56
C LEU A 839 7.00 43.85 1.07
N ASN A 840 6.19 44.15 0.06
CA ASN A 840 5.90 45.52 -0.37
C ASN A 840 5.09 46.26 0.71
N LEU A 841 5.46 47.51 0.99
CA LEU A 841 4.84 48.33 2.05
C LEU A 841 3.54 49.02 1.60
N HIS A 842 3.33 49.16 0.28
CA HIS A 842 2.18 49.86 -0.30
C HIS A 842 1.07 48.89 -0.74
N LEU A 843 0.57 48.07 0.19
CA LEU A 843 -0.51 47.11 -0.06
C LEU A 843 -1.70 47.40 0.85
N ASP A 844 -2.92 47.21 0.35
CA ASP A 844 -4.13 47.20 1.18
C ASP A 844 -4.09 46.04 2.19
N ASN A 845 -4.87 46.15 3.26
CA ASN A 845 -4.75 45.25 4.41
C ASN A 845 -5.05 43.77 4.07
N MET A 846 -5.99 43.51 3.14
CA MET A 846 -6.31 42.14 2.72
C MET A 846 -5.22 41.55 1.82
N THR A 847 -4.78 42.30 0.80
CA THR A 847 -3.71 41.87 -0.09
C THR A 847 -2.40 41.66 0.67
N LYS A 848 -2.11 42.53 1.65
CA LYS A 848 -0.95 42.39 2.53
C LYS A 848 -0.95 41.06 3.29
N GLN A 849 -2.07 40.68 3.91
CA GLN A 849 -2.19 39.41 4.63
C GLN A 849 -2.03 38.21 3.69
N TRP A 850 -2.61 38.27 2.50
CA TRP A 850 -2.51 37.20 1.51
C TRP A 850 -1.07 37.04 0.98
N CYS A 851 -0.44 38.14 0.57
CA CYS A 851 0.97 38.16 0.18
C CYS A 851 1.90 37.68 1.30
N GLN A 852 1.62 38.07 2.55
CA GLN A 852 2.38 37.62 3.71
C GLN A 852 2.33 36.09 3.87
N LYS A 853 1.15 35.47 3.68
CA LYS A 853 1.03 34.00 3.71
C LYS A 853 1.93 33.33 2.66
N LEU A 854 2.03 33.89 1.45
CA LEU A 854 2.84 33.34 0.36
C LEU A 854 4.36 33.39 0.60
N ILE A 855 4.84 34.33 1.45
CA ILE A 855 6.27 34.51 1.75
C ILE A 855 6.70 34.02 3.14
N THR A 856 5.76 33.61 3.98
CA THR A 856 6.07 33.17 5.35
C THR A 856 6.81 31.82 5.29
N PRO A 857 8.00 31.69 5.90
CA PRO A 857 8.74 30.43 5.85
C PRO A 857 8.04 29.31 6.63
N GLU A 858 8.34 28.07 6.25
CA GLU A 858 7.67 26.83 6.71
C GLU A 858 7.47 26.78 8.23
N LEU A 859 8.53 26.92 9.04
CA LEU A 859 8.43 26.78 10.50
C LEU A 859 7.49 27.81 11.13
N GLN A 860 7.54 29.05 10.65
CA GLN A 860 6.66 30.13 11.10
C GLN A 860 5.21 29.89 10.64
N TYR A 861 5.03 29.40 9.42
CA TYR A 861 3.72 29.08 8.88
C TYR A 861 3.08 27.90 9.61
N THR A 862 3.85 26.83 9.86
CA THR A 862 3.45 25.67 10.66
C THR A 862 3.06 26.09 12.08
N LYS A 863 3.83 26.97 12.71
CA LYS A 863 3.46 27.53 14.00
C LYS A 863 2.12 28.28 13.94
N LEU A 864 1.92 29.11 12.92
CA LEU A 864 0.67 29.84 12.73
C LEU A 864 -0.53 28.91 12.52
N LEU A 865 -0.36 27.82 11.76
CA LEU A 865 -1.39 26.79 11.59
C LEU A 865 -1.67 26.07 12.91
N TYR A 866 -0.62 25.69 13.64
CA TYR A 866 -0.75 25.04 14.94
C TYR A 866 -1.48 25.93 15.95
N ASP A 867 -1.13 27.22 16.02
CA ASP A 867 -1.78 28.20 16.88
C ASP A 867 -3.28 28.37 16.52
N LYS A 868 -3.64 28.28 15.23
CA LYS A 868 -5.05 28.31 14.77
C LYS A 868 -5.81 27.03 15.06
N LEU A 869 -5.17 25.88 14.93
CA LEU A 869 -5.76 24.56 15.19
C LEU A 869 -5.95 24.33 16.70
N PHE A 870 -5.11 24.93 17.53
CA PHE A 870 -5.10 24.75 18.99
C PHE A 870 -5.14 26.09 19.77
N PRO A 871 -6.20 26.91 19.62
CA PRO A 871 -6.26 28.26 20.17
C PRO A 871 -6.21 28.31 21.71
N ASN A 872 -6.69 27.25 22.38
CA ASN A 872 -6.77 27.19 23.85
C ASN A 872 -5.41 27.01 24.55
N GLN A 873 -4.33 26.66 23.82
CA GLN A 873 -2.98 26.54 24.41
C GLN A 873 -2.30 27.90 24.65
N ILE A 874 -2.84 28.99 24.10
CA ILE A 874 -2.22 30.33 24.13
C ILE A 874 -2.41 31.03 25.48
N LYS A 875 -3.47 30.72 26.24
CA LYS A 875 -3.83 31.44 27.47
C LYS A 875 -2.89 31.20 28.67
N LYS A 876 -1.87 30.33 28.57
CA LYS A 876 -0.94 29.99 29.68
C LYS A 876 0.49 30.53 29.56
N SER A 877 0.81 31.39 28.58
CA SER A 877 2.11 32.07 28.56
C SER A 877 1.98 33.56 28.84
N THR A 878 2.33 33.97 30.07
CA THR A 878 2.67 35.36 30.40
C THR A 878 3.82 35.88 29.51
N PRO A 879 3.96 37.20 29.31
CA PRO A 879 4.93 37.75 28.37
C PRO A 879 6.35 37.59 28.92
N LEU A 880 7.04 36.52 28.51
CA LEU A 880 8.41 36.20 28.92
C LEU A 880 9.43 36.64 27.86
N ASN A 881 10.44 37.36 28.33
CA ASN A 881 11.50 38.08 27.61
C ASN A 881 12.08 37.36 26.37
N ARG A 882 12.20 38.10 25.26
CA ARG A 882 12.57 37.64 23.91
C ARG A 882 13.99 37.07 23.73
N LYS A 883 14.89 37.12 24.73
CA LYS A 883 16.31 36.72 24.56
C LYS A 883 16.68 35.32 25.04
N GLU A 884 15.86 34.64 25.84
CA GLU A 884 16.19 33.28 26.34
C GLU A 884 15.43 32.14 25.65
N ASN A 885 14.43 32.45 24.81
CA ASN A 885 13.48 31.46 24.30
C ASN A 885 13.97 30.56 23.16
N TRP A 886 15.14 30.82 22.54
CA TRP A 886 15.69 29.83 21.60
C TRP A 886 16.17 28.58 22.32
N LYS A 887 16.71 28.68 23.54
CA LYS A 887 17.11 27.51 24.33
C LYS A 887 15.89 26.75 24.89
N THR A 888 14.75 27.42 25.09
CA THR A 888 13.55 26.82 25.70
C THR A 888 12.60 26.16 24.69
N TYR A 889 12.42 26.72 23.49
CA TYR A 889 11.76 26.02 22.37
C TYR A 889 12.61 24.87 21.85
N SER A 890 13.94 25.06 21.84
CA SER A 890 14.89 23.97 21.68
C SER A 890 14.86 22.98 22.86
N LYS A 891 14.36 23.33 24.05
CA LYS A 891 14.17 22.37 25.18
C LYS A 891 12.90 21.56 25.08
N LYS A 892 11.80 22.09 24.54
CA LYS A 892 10.61 21.29 24.20
C LYS A 892 10.86 20.35 23.02
N TRP A 893 11.75 20.72 22.10
CA TRP A 893 12.33 19.79 21.11
C TRP A 893 13.52 18.96 21.65
N ARG A 894 14.16 19.34 22.77
CA ARG A 894 15.14 18.53 23.55
C ARG A 894 14.49 17.74 24.71
N GLY A 895 13.19 17.44 24.65
CA GLY A 895 12.63 16.31 25.42
C GLY A 895 13.28 14.98 25.08
N PHE A 896 14.06 14.95 23.98
CA PHE A 896 14.98 13.89 23.57
C PHE A 896 16.39 13.94 24.18
N ARG A 897 16.67 14.76 25.21
CA ARG A 897 17.99 14.79 25.88
C ARG A 897 17.89 14.97 27.40
N SER A 898 17.81 13.86 28.14
CA SER A 898 18.57 13.63 29.39
C SER A 898 18.18 12.31 30.05
N PHE A 899 19.08 11.33 30.10
CA PHE A 899 19.43 10.56 31.30
C PHE A 899 20.71 9.77 31.01
N GLU A 900 21.87 10.38 31.30
CA GLU A 900 23.03 9.73 31.94
C GLU A 900 24.11 10.78 32.20
N ARG A 901 24.08 11.34 33.41
CA ARG A 901 25.24 11.96 34.05
C ARG A 901 25.18 11.57 35.53
N GLN A 902 25.58 10.34 35.82
CA GLN A 902 26.08 9.93 37.13
C GLN A 902 26.93 8.66 36.95
N ASN A 903 28.21 8.85 36.64
CA ASN A 903 29.31 8.20 37.33
C ASN A 903 30.61 8.95 37.01
N ARG A 904 31.32 9.34 38.08
CA ARG A 904 32.50 10.21 38.07
C ARG A 904 33.78 9.41 37.81
N ASN A 905 34.73 10.09 37.18
CA ASN A 905 36.15 9.79 36.97
C ASN A 905 36.90 9.11 38.15
N PRO A 906 37.96 8.35 37.85
CA PRO A 906 39.10 8.18 38.74
C PRO A 906 40.10 9.36 38.60
N ASP A 907 40.84 9.60 39.67
CA ASP A 907 42.12 10.33 39.77
C ASP A 907 42.15 11.87 39.76
N SER A 908 42.29 12.46 40.95
CA SER A 908 43.54 13.12 41.41
C SER A 908 43.36 13.75 42.82
N PRO A 909 44.44 14.03 43.58
CA PRO A 909 44.48 13.87 45.04
C PRO A 909 44.45 15.16 45.88
N ARG A 910 44.25 14.98 47.20
CA ARG A 910 44.56 15.89 48.35
C ARG A 910 43.72 17.18 48.41
N SER A 911 43.31 17.76 49.55
CA SER A 911 43.71 17.70 50.97
C SER A 911 42.68 18.47 51.82
N SER A 912 42.60 18.14 53.12
CA SER A 912 42.29 19.00 54.31
C SER A 912 41.01 19.88 54.25
N GLN A 913 40.04 19.78 55.16
CA GLN A 913 40.09 19.69 56.63
C GLN A 913 38.76 19.10 57.13
#